data_AF-A0A2S6F9F5-F1
#
_entry.id   AF-A0A2S6F9F5-F1
#
_cell.length_a   1.000
_cell.length_b   1.000
_cell.length_c   1.000
_cell.angle_alpha   90.00
_cell.angle_beta   90.00
_cell.angle_gamma   90.00
#
_symmetry.space_group_name_H-M   'P 1'
#
loop_
_entity.id
_entity.type
_entity.pdbx_description
1 polymer ?
#
loop_
_entity_poly.entity_id
_entity_poly.type
_entity_poly.pdbx_seq_one_letter_code
_entity_poly.pdbx_strand_id
1 'polypeptide(L)'
;MIIHELFNWIHNDSATLHLSDQTVEHELIEQEELQAKQTNRILLSNVRLLKYSGTSSTEAIKELEQHCLFMDYLQLYKQEFVKDEKNTVFLIALRNLLSQSHEEQLRLMPKINELFRVLLQDNKESTLSFYDKNKELFRHCTEIQEKVAFELLQQKIEADSKSVISQLDYFNEQLAYQENPLGIIALCRNWIGETEKIAAFILWMLERKVSVEKILLTNLLQDFLKYHLFTLHSKDNEVSRLYSLLSRFPETKELVMAVQRISCGEIMFQQYSLDGIFRGENLPAIPLEIPHLQFSLSRDNFIALYRTFGPAFLTAGVATATNHSDVVWLDMLKHTLNQPETLKLLPDIINIIAREYSPKILKTLAELITDSTAHQLLILNQSCVFHLLQHKPRLLHDITEEHVIEYIQHLTRLDTHDPEIIYQLMALFRVLLKKTHPATKAVFEAIIDNLVNHPQLLEDEELLTQFKKYPDCELLLEERCEHLQKQLNFCIAEQASGSVFGNHNYNTIEDVWLGALRKFAVLNQINPKMKFSLGHKYALQARIAEAVFINQGDLFDLDNFMDALDLPPVTSSEEISLYERALIEILATIDNELIRKQIIHKLETTPFNRLNWHEKEYGNQTIFIKAAKKGNLGLINLLEDKMKPSVLNKALRVAAKNYQWEILDHLYSLPEIELSQDEMDNLVAYLAEHGRVENVKKLLKLYDYKPSTELTSTILKKAITNDNLQVVIYFCKLPVESPKQSTLDRLFKLAIQLQHWDIVRYLANSKHYSPSQTTLEKAFQQTALAMQHEAVEILGNVEKTPVRAIVIERALLKASKLGHTKVVQSICSLPPELLTKRAIEDALEQAAAQGHLDIVSCLCEPGTTTLRPPVINSGMKIAVQAGKLSLVNYFCSMTGSNKPTPRLIDQTLVMAAKNGQTAIFMAIHSNHQTPPGKHAIEQSFQLAITTGKLPILDYLCRHERYGVNQSKIDQALISAVKSKQVEIVSYLCESLEMTPSRKALRIAVSKAVSSDQTDLADYLRSHSSGKSKPVDTLTDEMDSPREIGKQLATNGLFKYKRKEDKEPPLLLNPSL
;
A
#
# COMPACT_ATOMS: atom_id res chain seq x y z
N MET A 1 -21.55 -80.93 26.21
CA MET A 1 -21.99 -80.02 27.29
C MET A 1 -21.05 -78.83 27.27
N ILE A 2 -21.16 -77.94 26.27
CA ILE A 2 -20.07 -76.99 25.94
C ILE A 2 -19.85 -75.95 27.04
N ILE A 3 -20.91 -75.51 27.73
CA ILE A 3 -20.82 -74.55 28.85
C ILE A 3 -20.16 -75.21 30.06
N HIS A 4 -20.48 -76.48 30.33
CA HIS A 4 -19.84 -77.26 31.40
C HIS A 4 -18.36 -77.53 31.12
N GLU A 5 -18.02 -77.92 29.90
CA GLU A 5 -16.65 -78.20 29.48
C GLU A 5 -15.80 -76.91 29.50
N LEU A 6 -16.37 -75.77 29.08
CA LEU A 6 -15.73 -74.47 29.18
C LEU A 6 -15.53 -74.02 30.63
N PHE A 7 -16.53 -74.21 31.51
CA PHE A 7 -16.39 -73.94 32.94
C PHE A 7 -15.26 -74.76 33.55
N ASN A 8 -15.20 -76.07 33.25
CA ASN A 8 -14.14 -76.94 33.72
C ASN A 8 -12.78 -76.51 33.18
N TRP A 9 -12.67 -76.07 31.92
CA TRP A 9 -11.42 -75.56 31.36
C TRP A 9 -10.95 -74.26 32.02
N ILE A 10 -11.86 -73.36 32.37
CA ILE A 10 -11.52 -72.10 33.07
C ILE A 10 -10.97 -72.39 34.47
N HIS A 11 -11.53 -73.38 35.18
CA HIS A 11 -11.22 -73.64 36.59
C HIS A 11 -10.17 -74.73 36.82
N ASN A 12 -9.79 -75.50 35.79
CA ASN A 12 -8.74 -76.51 35.84
C ASN A 12 -7.45 -76.05 35.12
N ASP A 13 -6.30 -76.59 35.55
CA ASP A 13 -4.96 -76.24 35.03
C ASP A 13 -4.64 -76.78 33.61
N SER A 14 -5.65 -77.19 32.83
CA SER A 14 -5.43 -77.73 31.47
C SER A 14 -4.96 -76.63 30.51
N ALA A 15 -3.98 -76.90 29.63
CA ALA A 15 -3.31 -75.83 28.90
C ALA A 15 -4.03 -75.33 27.63
N THR A 16 -4.83 -76.15 26.94
CA THR A 16 -5.35 -75.83 25.59
C THR A 16 -6.86 -76.00 25.49
N LEU A 17 -7.54 -75.04 24.84
CA LEU A 17 -8.97 -75.10 24.54
C LEU A 17 -9.18 -75.85 23.22
N HIS A 18 -9.82 -77.03 23.27
CA HIS A 18 -10.08 -77.87 22.07
C HIS A 18 -11.51 -77.72 21.54
N LEU A 19 -12.24 -76.69 21.97
CA LEU A 19 -13.64 -76.46 21.66
C LEU A 19 -13.76 -75.35 20.61
N SER A 20 -14.69 -75.49 19.66
CA SER A 20 -15.09 -74.43 18.73
C SER A 20 -16.24 -73.63 19.33
N ASP A 21 -16.26 -72.32 19.11
CA ASP A 21 -17.32 -71.46 19.63
C ASP A 21 -18.68 -71.83 19.01
N GLN A 22 -19.76 -71.64 19.78
CA GLN A 22 -21.13 -71.93 19.35
C GLN A 22 -22.05 -70.77 19.75
N THR A 23 -23.05 -70.51 18.92
CA THR A 23 -24.13 -69.58 19.26
C THR A 23 -24.92 -70.12 20.44
N VAL A 24 -25.28 -69.25 21.37
CA VAL A 24 -26.06 -69.67 22.54
C VAL A 24 -27.49 -69.94 22.09
N GLU A 25 -27.98 -71.17 22.28
CA GLU A 25 -29.38 -71.53 22.04
C GLU A 25 -30.11 -71.73 23.37
N HIS A 26 -31.39 -71.30 23.45
CA HIS A 26 -32.20 -71.42 24.67
C HIS A 26 -32.30 -72.87 25.16
N GLU A 27 -32.43 -73.82 24.22
CA GLU A 27 -32.54 -75.24 24.51
C GLU A 27 -31.26 -75.80 25.16
N LEU A 28 -30.08 -75.30 24.76
CA LEU A 28 -28.79 -75.70 25.33
C LEU A 28 -28.67 -75.30 26.81
N ILE A 29 -29.07 -74.07 27.16
CA ILE A 29 -29.03 -73.58 28.55
C ILE A 29 -30.03 -74.35 29.43
N GLU A 30 -31.24 -74.60 28.94
CA GLU A 30 -32.27 -75.31 29.71
C GLU A 30 -31.88 -76.78 29.98
N GLN A 31 -31.27 -77.45 29.01
CA GLN A 31 -30.77 -78.81 29.17
C GLN A 31 -29.65 -78.89 30.23
N GLU A 32 -28.67 -77.99 30.17
CA GLU A 32 -27.57 -77.89 31.15
C GLU A 32 -28.12 -77.53 32.55
N GLU A 33 -29.08 -76.61 32.64
CA GLU A 33 -29.71 -76.21 33.92
C GLU A 33 -30.49 -77.36 34.57
N LEU A 34 -31.24 -78.12 33.78
CA LEU A 34 -31.98 -79.29 34.27
C LEU A 34 -31.01 -80.34 34.83
N GLN A 35 -29.95 -80.65 34.07
CA GLN A 35 -28.94 -81.63 34.46
C GLN A 35 -28.18 -81.16 35.71
N ALA A 36 -27.79 -79.89 35.77
CA ALA A 36 -27.07 -79.32 36.91
C ALA A 36 -27.96 -79.23 38.17
N LYS A 37 -29.27 -78.97 38.06
CA LYS A 37 -30.22 -79.07 39.19
C LYS A 37 -30.36 -80.49 39.73
N GLN A 38 -30.36 -81.50 38.85
CA GLN A 38 -30.39 -82.90 39.27
C GLN A 38 -29.10 -83.27 40.02
N THR A 39 -27.93 -82.93 39.46
CA THR A 39 -26.62 -83.15 40.10
C THR A 39 -26.51 -82.44 41.45
N ASN A 40 -26.98 -81.19 41.55
CA ASN A 40 -26.97 -80.44 42.81
C ASN A 40 -27.79 -81.13 43.92
N ARG A 41 -28.97 -81.67 43.57
CA ARG A 41 -29.79 -82.45 44.54
C ARG A 41 -29.07 -83.71 45.01
N ILE A 42 -28.35 -84.40 44.12
CA ILE A 42 -27.55 -85.59 44.45
C ILE A 42 -26.42 -85.21 45.40
N LEU A 43 -25.65 -84.16 45.09
CA LEU A 43 -24.54 -83.69 45.93
C LEU A 43 -25.02 -83.19 47.31
N LEU A 44 -26.11 -82.42 47.37
CA LEU A 44 -26.77 -82.00 48.62
C LEU A 44 -27.24 -83.18 49.45
N SER A 45 -27.81 -84.21 48.81
CA SER A 45 -28.21 -85.45 49.48
C SER A 45 -26.99 -86.16 50.06
N ASN A 46 -25.90 -86.28 49.29
CA ASN A 46 -24.65 -86.90 49.73
C ASN A 46 -24.03 -86.17 50.93
N VAL A 47 -23.94 -84.84 50.89
CA VAL A 47 -23.44 -84.03 52.02
C VAL A 47 -24.32 -84.18 53.27
N ARG A 48 -25.65 -84.20 53.11
CA ARG A 48 -26.60 -84.40 54.23
C ARG A 48 -26.45 -85.80 54.84
N LEU A 49 -26.34 -86.83 54.00
CA LEU A 49 -26.14 -88.22 54.44
C LEU A 49 -24.82 -88.36 55.23
N LEU A 50 -23.71 -87.83 54.71
CA LEU A 50 -22.40 -87.87 55.37
C LEU A 50 -22.39 -87.12 56.71
N LYS A 51 -23.18 -86.04 56.84
CA LYS A 51 -23.36 -85.27 58.07
C LYS A 51 -24.14 -86.04 59.14
N TYR A 52 -25.10 -86.88 58.75
CA TYR A 52 -25.86 -87.74 59.68
C TYR A 52 -25.10 -89.02 60.06
N SER A 53 -24.19 -89.53 59.20
CA SER A 53 -23.41 -90.74 59.46
C SER A 53 -22.11 -90.52 60.26
N GLY A 54 -21.74 -89.27 60.58
CA GLY A 54 -20.57 -88.93 61.40
C GLY A 54 -19.20 -89.01 60.68
N THR A 55 -19.19 -89.19 59.35
CA THR A 55 -17.98 -89.25 58.50
C THR A 55 -17.55 -87.87 58.00
N SER A 56 -16.26 -87.67 57.71
CA SER A 56 -15.74 -86.40 57.19
C SER A 56 -16.47 -85.97 55.91
N SER A 57 -17.03 -84.76 55.92
CA SER A 57 -17.82 -84.21 54.81
C SER A 57 -17.03 -83.22 53.94
N THR A 58 -15.72 -83.04 54.20
CA THR A 58 -14.93 -81.96 53.60
C THR A 58 -14.81 -82.03 52.07
N GLU A 59 -14.59 -83.22 51.49
CA GLU A 59 -14.45 -83.37 50.03
C GLU A 59 -15.80 -83.20 49.31
N ALA A 60 -16.86 -83.82 49.83
CA ALA A 60 -18.21 -83.68 49.28
C ALA A 60 -18.78 -82.26 49.41
N ILE A 61 -18.39 -81.51 50.46
CA ILE A 61 -18.71 -80.10 50.60
C ILE A 61 -17.98 -79.28 49.52
N LYS A 62 -16.69 -79.55 49.24
CA LYS A 62 -15.95 -78.87 48.17
C LYS A 62 -16.54 -79.16 46.78
N GLU A 63 -16.90 -80.41 46.49
CA GLU A 63 -17.56 -80.76 45.23
C GLU A 63 -18.93 -80.06 45.08
N LEU A 64 -19.70 -79.97 46.18
CA LEU A 64 -20.96 -79.25 46.19
C LEU A 64 -20.74 -77.73 46.01
N GLU A 65 -19.73 -77.15 46.66
CA GLU A 65 -19.37 -75.74 46.51
C GLU A 65 -18.94 -75.42 45.07
N GLN A 66 -18.10 -76.26 44.44
CA GLN A 66 -17.72 -76.11 43.03
C GLN A 66 -18.92 -76.26 42.09
N HIS A 67 -19.84 -77.18 42.36
CA HIS A 67 -21.05 -77.34 41.56
C HIS A 67 -22.04 -76.18 41.75
N CYS A 68 -22.10 -75.58 42.94
CA CYS A 68 -22.86 -74.35 43.17
C CYS A 68 -22.26 -73.19 42.34
N LEU A 69 -20.93 -73.06 42.25
CA LEU A 69 -20.28 -72.08 41.37
C LEU A 69 -20.61 -72.31 39.89
N PHE A 70 -20.68 -73.59 39.45
CA PHE A 70 -21.12 -73.91 38.10
C PHE A 70 -22.59 -73.53 37.84
N MET A 71 -23.47 -73.74 38.82
CA MET A 71 -24.87 -73.31 38.75
C MET A 71 -25.01 -71.79 38.65
N ASP A 72 -24.21 -71.03 39.40
CA ASP A 72 -24.15 -69.57 39.31
C ASP A 72 -23.60 -69.13 37.94
N TYR A 73 -22.60 -69.84 37.41
CA TYR A 73 -22.08 -69.63 36.06
C TYR A 73 -23.15 -69.87 34.98
N LEU A 74 -23.96 -70.94 35.07
CA LEU A 74 -25.08 -71.17 34.14
C LEU A 74 -26.16 -70.06 34.21
N GLN A 75 -26.43 -69.56 35.41
CA GLN A 75 -27.37 -68.45 35.60
C GLN A 75 -26.89 -67.16 34.91
N LEU A 76 -25.57 -66.92 34.89
CA LEU A 76 -24.96 -65.80 34.16
C LEU A 76 -25.18 -65.92 32.65
N TYR A 77 -25.02 -67.11 32.07
CA TYR A 77 -25.29 -67.34 30.64
C TYR A 77 -26.75 -67.08 30.28
N LYS A 78 -27.68 -67.50 31.15
CA LYS A 78 -29.11 -67.25 30.98
C LYS A 78 -29.44 -65.76 30.99
N GLN A 79 -28.81 -65.00 31.88
CA GLN A 79 -29.02 -63.54 31.96
C GLN A 79 -28.42 -62.80 30.77
N GLU A 80 -27.22 -63.17 30.31
CA GLU A 80 -26.56 -62.52 29.18
C GLU A 80 -27.15 -62.92 27.82
N PHE A 81 -27.72 -64.13 27.70
CA PHE A 81 -28.49 -64.55 26.52
C PHE A 81 -29.73 -63.67 26.29
N VAL A 82 -30.48 -63.35 27.35
CA VAL A 82 -31.69 -62.49 27.27
C VAL A 82 -31.35 -61.05 26.85
N LYS A 83 -30.10 -60.62 27.00
CA LYS A 83 -29.66 -59.25 26.65
C LYS A 83 -29.26 -59.08 25.19
N ASP A 84 -28.67 -60.11 24.55
CA ASP A 84 -28.29 -60.07 23.14
C ASP A 84 -28.24 -61.49 22.55
N GLU A 85 -29.16 -61.80 21.63
CA GLU A 85 -29.28 -63.10 20.97
C GLU A 85 -28.08 -63.43 20.05
N LYS A 86 -27.22 -62.45 19.74
CA LYS A 86 -26.00 -62.66 18.93
C LYS A 86 -24.78 -63.09 19.75
N ASN A 87 -24.91 -63.20 21.06
CA ASN A 87 -23.83 -63.65 21.93
C ASN A 87 -23.50 -65.13 21.69
N THR A 88 -22.22 -65.42 21.56
CA THR A 88 -21.70 -66.79 21.52
C THR A 88 -21.25 -67.24 22.91
N VAL A 89 -21.13 -68.55 23.09
CA VAL A 89 -20.70 -69.14 24.36
C VAL A 89 -19.35 -68.56 24.80
N PHE A 90 -18.39 -68.40 23.87
CA PHE A 90 -17.07 -67.86 24.19
C PHE A 90 -17.08 -66.35 24.41
N LEU A 91 -17.94 -65.58 23.73
CA LEU A 91 -18.05 -64.13 23.97
C LEU A 91 -18.60 -63.83 25.37
N ILE A 92 -19.61 -64.59 25.84
CA ILE A 92 -20.14 -64.47 27.20
C ILE A 92 -19.05 -64.87 28.22
N ALA A 93 -18.35 -65.98 27.97
CA ALA A 93 -17.24 -66.43 28.81
C ALA A 93 -16.13 -65.36 28.93
N LEU A 94 -15.69 -64.83 27.78
CA LEU A 94 -14.66 -63.82 27.70
C LEU A 94 -15.08 -62.55 28.44
N ARG A 95 -16.32 -62.08 28.22
CA ARG A 95 -16.87 -60.91 28.91
C ARG A 95 -16.89 -61.10 30.43
N ASN A 96 -17.29 -62.28 30.89
CA ASN A 96 -17.32 -62.59 32.32
C ASN A 96 -15.90 -62.58 32.91
N LEU A 97 -14.93 -63.25 32.25
CA LEU A 97 -13.53 -63.27 32.68
C LEU A 97 -12.92 -61.86 32.75
N LEU A 98 -13.21 -61.00 31.77
CA LEU A 98 -12.76 -59.61 31.74
C LEU A 98 -13.51 -58.69 32.73
N SER A 99 -14.61 -59.16 33.32
CA SER A 99 -15.36 -58.40 34.34
C SER A 99 -14.94 -58.74 35.78
N GLN A 100 -14.06 -59.74 35.96
CA GLN A 100 -13.51 -60.13 37.26
C GLN A 100 -12.50 -59.11 37.79
N SER A 101 -12.11 -59.27 39.06
CA SER A 101 -11.11 -58.41 39.69
C SER A 101 -9.76 -58.49 38.97
N HIS A 102 -8.94 -57.43 39.06
CA HIS A 102 -7.66 -57.37 38.34
C HIS A 102 -6.69 -58.51 38.72
N GLU A 103 -6.69 -58.94 39.99
CA GLU A 103 -5.87 -60.07 40.47
C GLU A 103 -6.32 -61.41 39.84
N GLU A 104 -7.62 -61.62 39.68
CA GLU A 104 -8.16 -62.83 39.02
C GLU A 104 -7.92 -62.82 37.51
N GLN A 105 -8.04 -61.65 36.86
CA GLN A 105 -7.70 -61.49 35.45
C GLN A 105 -6.23 -61.83 35.18
N LEU A 106 -5.30 -61.39 36.04
CA LEU A 106 -3.88 -61.73 35.91
C LEU A 106 -3.64 -63.23 36.01
N ARG A 107 -4.33 -63.92 36.94
CA ARG A 107 -4.23 -65.37 37.10
C ARG A 107 -4.77 -66.13 35.88
N LEU A 108 -5.87 -65.64 35.30
CA LEU A 108 -6.56 -66.28 34.16
C LEU A 108 -6.13 -65.71 32.79
N MET A 109 -5.13 -64.82 32.74
CA MET A 109 -4.70 -64.14 31.51
C MET A 109 -4.33 -65.09 30.34
N PRO A 110 -3.64 -66.23 30.57
CA PRO A 110 -3.39 -67.19 29.49
C PRO A 110 -4.68 -67.74 28.86
N LYS A 111 -5.72 -67.92 29.67
CA LYS A 111 -7.05 -68.39 29.23
C LYS A 111 -7.79 -67.29 28.48
N ILE A 112 -7.73 -66.05 28.96
CA ILE A 112 -8.30 -64.87 28.29
C ILE A 112 -7.67 -64.68 26.91
N ASN A 113 -6.33 -64.77 26.80
CA ASN A 113 -5.61 -64.63 25.53
C ASN A 113 -5.94 -65.75 24.55
N GLU A 114 -5.99 -67.01 25.01
CA GLU A 114 -6.34 -68.15 24.16
C GLU A 114 -7.79 -68.07 23.66
N LEU A 115 -8.73 -67.70 24.54
CA LEU A 115 -10.15 -67.54 24.18
C LEU A 115 -10.34 -66.40 23.16
N PHE A 116 -9.67 -65.26 23.36
CA PHE A 116 -9.69 -64.16 22.39
C PHE A 116 -9.07 -64.55 21.06
N ARG A 117 -7.99 -65.34 21.06
CA ARG A 117 -7.32 -65.83 19.85
C ARG A 117 -8.23 -66.74 19.03
N VAL A 118 -8.94 -67.67 19.67
CA VAL A 118 -9.90 -68.56 18.98
C VAL A 118 -11.06 -67.74 18.39
N LEU A 119 -11.63 -66.83 19.17
CA LEU A 119 -12.68 -65.91 18.70
C LEU A 119 -12.24 -65.07 17.48
N LEU A 120 -10.99 -64.61 17.47
CA LEU A 120 -10.44 -63.83 16.37
C LEU A 120 -10.21 -64.67 15.09
N GLN A 121 -9.91 -65.96 15.23
CA GLN A 121 -9.78 -66.90 14.12
C GLN A 121 -11.13 -67.31 13.54
N ASP A 122 -12.13 -67.55 14.40
CA ASP A 122 -13.46 -68.01 13.99
C ASP A 122 -14.29 -66.90 13.33
N ASN A 123 -14.35 -65.71 13.94
CA ASN A 123 -15.05 -64.56 13.36
C ASN A 123 -14.36 -63.24 13.70
N LYS A 124 -13.43 -62.84 12.82
CA LYS A 124 -12.61 -61.63 12.98
C LYS A 124 -13.44 -60.35 13.14
N GLU A 125 -14.50 -60.17 12.36
CA GLU A 125 -15.29 -58.92 12.35
C GLU A 125 -16.12 -58.76 13.63
N SER A 126 -16.76 -59.84 14.09
CA SER A 126 -17.53 -59.86 15.34
C SER A 126 -16.61 -59.64 16.55
N THR A 127 -15.45 -60.28 16.59
CA THR A 127 -14.49 -60.17 17.70
C THR A 127 -13.88 -58.79 17.81
N LEU A 128 -13.53 -58.15 16.68
CA LEU A 128 -13.05 -56.76 16.68
C LEU A 128 -14.15 -55.78 17.08
N SER A 129 -15.40 -55.99 16.65
CA SER A 129 -16.55 -55.18 17.10
C SER A 129 -16.81 -55.33 18.60
N PHE A 130 -16.69 -56.54 19.14
CA PHE A 130 -16.80 -56.80 20.58
C PHE A 130 -15.72 -56.07 21.37
N TYR A 131 -14.46 -56.12 20.91
CA TYR A 131 -13.36 -55.38 21.52
C TYR A 131 -13.63 -53.87 21.53
N ASP A 132 -14.06 -53.29 20.40
CA ASP A 132 -14.31 -51.85 20.28
C ASP A 132 -15.42 -51.36 21.24
N LYS A 133 -16.51 -52.14 21.36
CA LYS A 133 -17.60 -51.85 22.31
C LYS A 133 -17.21 -51.97 23.78
N ASN A 134 -16.12 -52.69 24.09
CA ASN A 134 -15.74 -53.05 25.45
C ASN A 134 -14.29 -52.67 25.80
N LYS A 135 -13.72 -51.62 25.19
CA LYS A 135 -12.29 -51.22 25.36
C LYS A 135 -11.82 -51.15 26.82
N GLU A 136 -12.65 -50.64 27.72
CA GLU A 136 -12.32 -50.53 29.15
C GLU A 136 -12.05 -51.89 29.81
N LEU A 137 -12.76 -52.94 29.39
CA LEU A 137 -12.58 -54.29 29.92
C LEU A 137 -11.22 -54.89 29.53
N PHE A 138 -10.60 -54.40 28.45
CA PHE A 138 -9.31 -54.87 27.96
C PHE A 138 -8.12 -54.03 28.42
N ARG A 139 -8.31 -53.05 29.31
CA ARG A 139 -7.27 -52.07 29.70
C ARG A 139 -5.95 -52.72 30.15
N HIS A 140 -6.01 -53.91 30.73
CA HIS A 140 -4.86 -54.64 31.27
C HIS A 140 -4.38 -55.80 30.38
N CYS A 141 -4.97 -55.99 29.19
CA CYS A 141 -4.66 -57.09 28.26
C CYS A 141 -3.76 -56.62 27.10
N THR A 142 -2.47 -56.36 27.38
CA THR A 142 -1.55 -55.75 26.40
C THR A 142 -1.36 -56.58 25.13
N GLU A 143 -1.26 -57.91 25.23
CA GLU A 143 -1.09 -58.80 24.07
C GLU A 143 -2.31 -58.75 23.13
N ILE A 144 -3.52 -58.72 23.69
CA ILE A 144 -4.76 -58.57 22.93
C ILE A 144 -4.81 -57.19 22.26
N GLN A 145 -4.46 -56.12 22.98
CA GLN A 145 -4.40 -54.76 22.44
C GLN A 145 -3.45 -54.69 21.23
N GLU A 146 -2.25 -55.26 21.33
CA GLU A 146 -1.28 -55.29 20.23
C GLU A 146 -1.77 -56.12 19.04
N LYS A 147 -2.40 -57.27 19.29
CA LYS A 147 -2.93 -58.13 18.23
C LYS A 147 -4.10 -57.48 17.49
N VAL A 148 -5.00 -56.82 18.22
CA VAL A 148 -6.11 -56.05 17.62
C VAL A 148 -5.58 -54.88 16.78
N ALA A 149 -4.61 -54.13 17.31
CA ALA A 149 -3.99 -53.04 16.56
C ALA A 149 -3.36 -53.53 15.25
N PHE A 150 -2.66 -54.66 15.27
CA PHE A 150 -2.09 -55.28 14.08
C PHE A 150 -3.16 -55.69 13.05
N GLU A 151 -4.24 -56.34 13.48
CA GLU A 151 -5.29 -56.80 12.58
C GLU A 151 -6.10 -55.66 11.94
N LEU A 152 -6.35 -54.57 12.70
CA LEU A 152 -6.99 -53.35 12.19
C LEU A 152 -6.10 -52.63 11.18
N LEU A 153 -4.78 -52.55 11.43
CA LEU A 153 -3.83 -51.98 10.50
C LEU A 153 -3.80 -52.76 9.16
N GLN A 154 -3.83 -54.10 9.21
CA GLN A 154 -3.90 -54.92 7.99
C GLN A 154 -5.20 -54.71 7.20
N GLN A 155 -6.36 -54.61 7.88
CA GLN A 155 -7.63 -54.30 7.23
C GLN A 155 -7.60 -52.93 6.55
N LYS A 156 -7.02 -51.93 7.22
CA LYS A 156 -6.84 -50.58 6.68
C LYS A 156 -5.95 -50.60 5.43
N ILE A 157 -4.78 -51.24 5.48
CA ILE A 157 -3.86 -51.34 4.33
C ILE A 157 -4.50 -52.06 3.13
N GLU A 158 -5.32 -53.10 3.36
CA GLU A 158 -6.01 -53.82 2.28
C GLU A 158 -7.08 -52.93 1.61
N ALA A 159 -7.85 -52.18 2.39
CA ALA A 159 -8.81 -51.22 1.88
C ALA A 159 -8.11 -50.08 1.10
N ASP A 160 -7.02 -49.55 1.66
CA ASP A 160 -6.19 -48.53 1.04
C ASP A 160 -5.57 -49.03 -0.27
N SER A 161 -5.13 -50.29 -0.33
CA SER A 161 -4.57 -50.89 -1.56
C SER A 161 -5.60 -50.94 -2.69
N LYS A 162 -6.87 -51.22 -2.38
CA LYS A 162 -7.97 -51.13 -3.36
C LYS A 162 -8.20 -49.68 -3.82
N SER A 163 -8.07 -48.72 -2.91
CA SER A 163 -8.12 -47.29 -3.22
C SER A 163 -6.98 -46.89 -4.18
N VAL A 164 -5.76 -47.33 -3.91
CA VAL A 164 -4.58 -47.10 -4.78
C VAL A 164 -4.83 -47.64 -6.19
N ILE A 165 -5.36 -48.86 -6.34
CA ILE A 165 -5.70 -49.44 -7.64
C ILE A 165 -6.74 -48.59 -8.37
N SER A 166 -7.82 -48.18 -7.68
CA SER A 166 -8.85 -47.33 -8.28
C SER A 166 -8.30 -45.96 -8.74
N GLN A 167 -7.35 -45.39 -8.00
CA GLN A 167 -6.68 -44.13 -8.38
C GLN A 167 -5.71 -44.33 -9.54
N LEU A 168 -5.01 -45.47 -9.58
CA LEU A 168 -4.13 -45.83 -10.69
C LEU A 168 -4.92 -46.00 -11.99
N ASP A 169 -6.06 -46.69 -11.95
CA ASP A 169 -6.98 -46.83 -13.09
C ASP A 169 -7.45 -45.46 -13.59
N TYR A 170 -7.82 -44.57 -12.65
CA TYR A 170 -8.19 -43.20 -12.95
C TYR A 170 -7.05 -42.43 -13.63
N PHE A 171 -5.80 -42.53 -13.16
CA PHE A 171 -4.64 -41.90 -13.81
C PHE A 171 -4.31 -42.51 -15.17
N ASN A 172 -4.49 -43.82 -15.33
CA ASN A 172 -4.29 -44.48 -16.62
C ASN A 172 -5.29 -43.98 -17.67
N GLU A 173 -6.53 -43.70 -17.28
CA GLU A 173 -7.54 -43.08 -18.14
C GLU A 173 -7.28 -41.58 -18.38
N GLN A 174 -7.20 -40.78 -17.31
CA GLN A 174 -7.14 -39.31 -17.44
C GLN A 174 -5.76 -38.79 -17.89
N LEU A 175 -4.67 -39.52 -17.65
CA LEU A 175 -3.33 -39.11 -18.09
C LEU A 175 -2.84 -39.96 -19.27
N ALA A 176 -3.75 -40.61 -19.99
CA ALA A 176 -3.46 -41.42 -21.19
C ALA A 176 -2.57 -40.65 -22.19
N TYR A 177 -2.95 -39.40 -22.49
CA TYR A 177 -2.35 -38.55 -23.51
C TYR A 177 -1.11 -37.74 -23.03
N GLN A 178 -0.72 -37.84 -21.76
CA GLN A 178 0.49 -37.20 -21.26
C GLN A 178 1.70 -38.10 -21.53
N GLU A 179 2.53 -37.71 -22.50
CA GLU A 179 3.69 -38.50 -22.95
C GLU A 179 4.88 -38.39 -21.99
N ASN A 180 5.05 -37.25 -21.31
CA ASN A 180 6.12 -37.04 -20.32
C ASN A 180 5.55 -37.02 -18.89
N PRO A 181 5.59 -38.14 -18.13
CA PRO A 181 5.12 -38.19 -16.75
C PRO A 181 5.81 -37.20 -15.81
N LEU A 182 7.11 -36.94 -16.02
CA LEU A 182 7.89 -36.02 -15.18
C LEU A 182 7.46 -34.56 -15.38
N GLY A 183 6.88 -34.23 -16.54
CA GLY A 183 6.45 -32.87 -16.88
C GLY A 183 5.25 -32.37 -16.07
N ILE A 184 4.56 -33.23 -15.31
CA ILE A 184 3.39 -32.87 -14.48
C ILE A 184 3.64 -33.06 -12.97
N ILE A 185 4.85 -33.47 -12.57
CA ILE A 185 5.12 -33.82 -11.17
C ILE A 185 4.95 -32.64 -10.20
N ALA A 186 5.23 -31.42 -10.67
CA ALA A 186 5.02 -30.22 -9.87
C ALA A 186 3.54 -30.01 -9.50
N LEU A 187 2.59 -30.42 -10.35
CA LEU A 187 1.15 -30.35 -10.05
C LEU A 187 0.74 -31.37 -8.98
N CYS A 188 1.44 -32.49 -8.91
CA CYS A 188 1.13 -33.60 -8.01
C CYS A 188 1.55 -33.32 -6.56
N ARG A 189 2.38 -32.29 -6.32
CA ARG A 189 2.73 -31.84 -4.96
C ARG A 189 1.52 -31.37 -4.15
N ASN A 190 0.43 -30.97 -4.81
CA ASN A 190 -0.82 -30.65 -4.12
C ASN A 190 -1.46 -31.88 -3.44
N TRP A 191 -1.02 -33.10 -3.79
CA TRP A 191 -1.51 -34.34 -3.21
C TRP A 191 -0.61 -34.88 -2.10
N ILE A 192 0.37 -34.10 -1.60
CA ILE A 192 1.36 -34.59 -0.62
C ILE A 192 0.73 -35.13 0.68
N GLY A 193 -0.49 -34.71 1.01
CA GLY A 193 -1.29 -35.23 2.13
C GLY A 193 -2.15 -36.46 1.80
N GLU A 194 -2.28 -36.85 0.53
CA GLU A 194 -3.10 -37.97 0.04
C GLU A 194 -2.22 -39.19 -0.27
N THR A 195 -1.92 -40.00 0.74
CA THR A 195 -0.98 -41.13 0.69
C THR A 195 -1.27 -42.13 -0.44
N GLU A 196 -2.53 -42.53 -0.61
CA GLU A 196 -2.99 -43.49 -1.61
C GLU A 196 -2.81 -42.95 -3.04
N LYS A 197 -3.03 -41.64 -3.21
CA LYS A 197 -2.93 -40.96 -4.49
C LYS A 197 -1.48 -40.72 -4.91
N ILE A 198 -0.61 -40.40 -3.96
CA ILE A 198 0.85 -40.36 -4.18
C ILE A 198 1.37 -41.76 -4.53
N ALA A 199 0.93 -42.80 -3.83
CA ALA A 199 1.28 -44.18 -4.15
C ALA A 199 0.86 -44.57 -5.57
N ALA A 200 -0.40 -44.27 -5.94
CA ALA A 200 -0.92 -44.51 -7.29
C ALA A 200 -0.17 -43.70 -8.37
N PHE A 201 0.19 -42.46 -8.08
CA PHE A 201 0.94 -41.63 -9.03
C PHE A 201 2.37 -42.14 -9.26
N ILE A 202 3.04 -42.61 -8.20
CA ILE A 202 4.35 -43.26 -8.29
C ILE A 202 4.26 -44.54 -9.14
N LEU A 203 3.24 -45.38 -8.90
CA LEU A 203 2.97 -46.56 -9.70
C LEU A 203 2.75 -46.21 -11.17
N TRP A 204 1.92 -45.20 -11.45
CA TRP A 204 1.66 -44.71 -12.79
C TRP A 204 2.95 -44.25 -13.51
N MET A 205 3.86 -43.56 -12.83
CA MET A 205 5.17 -43.18 -13.41
C MET A 205 6.03 -44.41 -13.73
N LEU A 206 6.04 -45.41 -12.87
CA LEU A 206 6.79 -46.65 -13.08
C LEU A 206 6.20 -47.46 -14.26
N GLU A 207 4.88 -47.56 -14.38
CA GLU A 207 4.19 -48.18 -15.53
C GLU A 207 4.52 -47.47 -16.86
N ARG A 208 4.72 -46.15 -16.80
CA ARG A 208 5.17 -45.31 -17.93
C ARG A 208 6.69 -45.34 -18.16
N LYS A 209 7.41 -46.27 -17.54
CA LYS A 209 8.86 -46.50 -17.70
C LYS A 209 9.76 -45.35 -17.22
N VAL A 210 9.31 -44.55 -16.25
CA VAL A 210 10.21 -43.62 -15.54
C VAL A 210 11.12 -44.43 -14.61
N SER A 211 12.44 -44.22 -14.68
CA SER A 211 13.39 -44.94 -13.82
C SER A 211 13.31 -44.48 -12.37
N VAL A 212 13.62 -45.39 -11.44
CA VAL A 212 13.67 -45.11 -9.99
C VAL A 212 14.57 -43.93 -9.66
N GLU A 213 15.74 -43.84 -10.30
CA GLU A 213 16.67 -42.72 -10.15
C GLU A 213 16.02 -41.37 -10.48
N LYS A 214 15.29 -41.29 -11.60
CA LYS A 214 14.58 -40.07 -11.99
C LYS A 214 13.46 -39.71 -11.03
N ILE A 215 12.74 -40.70 -10.49
CA ILE A 215 11.71 -40.44 -9.47
C ILE A 215 12.34 -39.85 -8.20
N LEU A 216 13.48 -40.38 -7.76
CA LEU A 216 14.18 -39.89 -6.56
C LEU A 216 14.74 -38.47 -6.74
N LEU A 217 15.21 -38.13 -7.94
CA LEU A 217 15.71 -36.78 -8.28
C LEU A 217 14.63 -35.68 -8.22
N THR A 218 13.36 -36.06 -8.35
CA THR A 218 12.24 -35.10 -8.36
C THR A 218 11.91 -34.50 -6.99
N ASN A 219 12.49 -35.04 -5.92
CA ASN A 219 12.21 -34.73 -4.53
C ASN A 219 10.77 -34.97 -4.03
N LEU A 220 9.89 -35.63 -4.80
CA LEU A 220 8.50 -35.86 -4.36
C LEU A 220 8.42 -36.66 -3.04
N LEU A 221 9.26 -37.70 -2.87
CA LEU A 221 9.29 -38.53 -1.65
C LEU A 221 9.93 -37.79 -0.46
N GLN A 222 10.90 -36.93 -0.75
CA GLN A 222 11.55 -36.04 0.22
C GLN A 222 10.54 -35.02 0.74
N ASP A 223 9.78 -34.39 -0.16
CA ASP A 223 8.71 -33.45 0.17
C ASP A 223 7.61 -34.15 1.00
N PHE A 224 7.28 -35.41 0.68
CA PHE A 224 6.32 -36.22 1.44
C PHE A 224 6.79 -36.46 2.87
N LEU A 225 8.04 -36.89 3.04
CA LEU A 225 8.62 -37.08 4.37
C LEU A 225 8.67 -35.76 5.15
N LYS A 226 9.05 -34.65 4.51
CA LYS A 226 9.09 -33.31 5.13
C LYS A 226 7.72 -32.88 5.64
N TYR A 227 6.70 -33.05 4.81
CA TYR A 227 5.32 -32.73 5.17
C TYR A 227 4.83 -33.55 6.38
N HIS A 228 5.25 -34.82 6.47
CA HIS A 228 4.82 -35.75 7.52
C HIS A 228 5.84 -35.93 8.68
N LEU A 229 6.86 -35.07 8.82
CA LEU A 229 7.91 -35.21 9.86
C LEU A 229 7.34 -35.33 11.27
N PHE A 230 6.27 -34.59 11.56
CA PHE A 230 5.63 -34.60 12.88
C PHE A 230 5.01 -35.97 13.23
N THR A 231 4.81 -36.86 12.26
CA THR A 231 4.21 -38.19 12.47
C THR A 231 5.24 -39.28 12.78
N LEU A 232 6.54 -39.05 12.56
CA LEU A 232 7.58 -40.10 12.64
C LEU A 232 7.74 -40.77 14.01
N HIS A 233 7.30 -40.11 15.09
CA HIS A 233 7.34 -40.67 16.45
C HIS A 233 6.29 -41.77 16.66
N SER A 234 5.25 -41.83 15.83
CA SER A 234 4.19 -42.84 15.89
C SER A 234 4.63 -44.11 15.16
N LYS A 235 4.28 -45.28 15.73
CA LYS A 235 4.42 -46.58 15.05
C LYS A 235 3.49 -46.70 13.83
N ASP A 236 2.38 -45.97 13.83
CA ASP A 236 1.45 -45.83 12.72
C ASP A 236 1.60 -44.41 12.17
N ASN A 237 2.48 -44.24 11.19
CA ASN A 237 2.76 -42.94 10.57
C ASN A 237 2.60 -43.00 9.05
N GLU A 238 2.22 -41.88 8.44
CA GLU A 238 1.86 -41.82 7.01
C GLU A 238 3.03 -42.18 6.07
N VAL A 239 4.27 -41.95 6.50
CA VAL A 239 5.48 -42.35 5.76
C VAL A 239 5.57 -43.88 5.70
N SER A 240 5.48 -44.56 6.83
CA SER A 240 5.48 -46.02 6.91
C SER A 240 4.30 -46.64 6.16
N ARG A 241 3.13 -45.97 6.17
CA ARG A 241 1.94 -46.36 5.43
C ARG A 241 2.16 -46.28 3.92
N LEU A 242 2.75 -45.18 3.41
CA LEU A 242 3.08 -45.03 1.98
C LEU A 242 3.95 -46.20 1.49
N TYR A 243 5.04 -46.50 2.18
CA TYR A 243 5.96 -47.56 1.76
C TYR A 243 5.38 -48.96 1.97
N SER A 244 4.53 -49.15 2.98
CA SER A 244 3.76 -50.39 3.15
C SER A 244 2.82 -50.63 1.97
N LEU A 245 2.14 -49.59 1.49
CA LEU A 245 1.30 -49.67 0.29
C LEU A 245 2.11 -49.96 -0.96
N LEU A 246 3.18 -49.20 -1.21
CA LEU A 246 4.06 -49.42 -2.37
C LEU A 246 4.58 -50.86 -2.39
N SER A 247 4.98 -51.42 -1.25
CA SER A 247 5.53 -52.78 -1.15
C SER A 247 4.57 -53.91 -1.59
N ARG A 248 3.27 -53.65 -1.70
CA ARG A 248 2.27 -54.61 -2.21
C ARG A 248 2.34 -54.79 -3.73
N PHE A 249 2.98 -53.85 -4.43
CA PHE A 249 3.07 -53.83 -5.89
C PHE A 249 4.48 -54.21 -6.35
N PRO A 250 4.66 -55.24 -7.19
CA PRO A 250 5.98 -55.72 -7.59
C PRO A 250 6.81 -54.67 -8.35
N GLU A 251 6.16 -53.73 -9.05
CA GLU A 251 6.78 -52.66 -9.83
C GLU A 251 7.59 -51.68 -8.96
N THR A 252 7.24 -51.53 -7.69
CA THR A 252 7.88 -50.54 -6.79
C THR A 252 9.07 -51.12 -6.02
N LYS A 253 9.33 -52.42 -6.14
CA LYS A 253 10.31 -53.14 -5.31
C LYS A 253 11.70 -52.48 -5.36
N GLU A 254 12.13 -52.06 -6.54
CA GLU A 254 13.42 -51.36 -6.73
C GLU A 254 13.43 -49.98 -6.05
N LEU A 255 12.32 -49.23 -6.14
CA LEU A 255 12.15 -47.93 -5.48
C LEU A 255 12.20 -48.07 -3.95
N VAL A 256 11.45 -49.03 -3.40
CA VAL A 256 11.40 -49.31 -1.95
C VAL A 256 12.78 -49.72 -1.40
N MET A 257 13.61 -50.40 -2.19
CA MET A 257 14.99 -50.70 -1.81
C MET A 257 15.90 -49.47 -1.88
N ALA A 258 15.71 -48.59 -2.87
CA ALA A 258 16.55 -47.42 -3.07
C ALA A 258 16.36 -46.36 -1.98
N VAL A 259 15.11 -46.10 -1.56
CA VAL A 259 14.74 -45.08 -0.55
C VAL A 259 15.33 -45.34 0.83
N GLN A 260 15.67 -46.58 1.15
CA GLN A 260 16.30 -46.97 2.43
C GLN A 260 17.72 -46.42 2.62
N ARG A 261 18.35 -45.96 1.53
CA ARG A 261 19.76 -45.50 1.50
C ARG A 261 19.90 -43.99 1.36
N ILE A 262 18.80 -43.25 1.37
CA ILE A 262 18.75 -41.82 1.06
C ILE A 262 18.06 -41.08 2.21
N SER A 263 18.52 -39.87 2.56
CA SER A 263 17.84 -38.98 3.52
C SER A 263 17.01 -37.89 2.83
N CYS A 264 16.12 -37.23 3.59
CA CYS A 264 15.35 -36.06 3.12
C CYS A 264 16.16 -34.76 3.05
N GLY A 265 17.43 -34.77 3.47
CA GLY A 265 18.33 -33.62 3.42
C GLY A 265 18.15 -32.55 4.52
N GLU A 266 17.18 -32.71 5.43
CA GLU A 266 17.03 -31.82 6.59
C GLU A 266 18.13 -32.07 7.62
N ILE A 267 18.78 -31.00 8.12
CA ILE A 267 19.98 -31.08 8.98
C ILE A 267 19.75 -31.97 10.21
N MET A 268 18.57 -31.87 10.82
CA MET A 268 18.22 -32.63 12.04
C MET A 268 17.72 -34.06 11.77
N PHE A 269 17.49 -34.43 10.50
CA PHE A 269 16.90 -35.72 10.10
C PHE A 269 17.77 -36.52 9.11
N GLN A 270 19.06 -36.18 8.96
CA GLN A 270 19.98 -36.86 8.03
C GLN A 270 20.20 -38.36 8.35
N GLN A 271 19.87 -38.78 9.57
CA GLN A 271 19.98 -40.18 10.02
C GLN A 271 18.73 -41.02 9.76
N TYR A 272 17.66 -40.40 9.25
CA TYR A 272 16.45 -41.08 8.83
C TYR A 272 16.50 -41.35 7.34
N SER A 273 16.19 -42.59 6.93
CA SER A 273 15.94 -42.89 5.53
C SER A 273 14.57 -42.35 5.09
N LEU A 274 14.34 -42.25 3.78
CA LEU A 274 13.08 -41.71 3.25
C LEU A 274 11.84 -42.52 3.68
N ASP A 275 12.00 -43.80 4.03
CA ASP A 275 10.97 -44.65 4.64
C ASP A 275 10.68 -44.36 6.13
N GLY A 276 11.31 -43.33 6.69
CA GLY A 276 11.09 -42.89 8.07
C GLY A 276 11.82 -43.71 9.13
N ILE A 277 12.71 -44.63 8.73
CA ILE A 277 13.45 -45.49 9.65
C ILE A 277 14.78 -44.83 10.06
N PHE A 278 15.03 -44.78 11.36
CA PHE A 278 16.31 -44.32 11.91
C PHE A 278 17.42 -45.34 11.62
N ARG A 279 18.50 -44.90 10.95
CA ARG A 279 19.65 -45.75 10.56
C ARG A 279 20.87 -45.59 11.47
N GLY A 280 20.93 -44.55 12.30
CA GLY A 280 22.06 -44.28 13.20
C GLY A 280 23.32 -43.74 12.53
N GLU A 281 23.34 -43.63 11.20
CA GLU A 281 24.40 -43.02 10.40
C GLU A 281 23.82 -41.97 9.44
N ASN A 282 24.61 -40.97 9.06
CA ASN A 282 24.17 -39.93 8.13
C ASN A 282 24.06 -40.51 6.72
N LEU A 283 22.86 -40.49 6.14
CA LEU A 283 22.60 -40.97 4.78
C LEU A 283 22.78 -39.84 3.76
N PRO A 284 23.25 -40.16 2.54
CA PRO A 284 23.40 -39.17 1.48
C PRO A 284 22.04 -38.56 1.09
N ALA A 285 22.02 -37.24 0.87
CA ALA A 285 20.90 -36.55 0.26
C ALA A 285 21.17 -36.37 -1.24
N ILE A 286 20.14 -36.58 -2.07
CA ILE A 286 20.25 -36.40 -3.53
C ILE A 286 20.03 -34.92 -3.86
N PRO A 287 20.84 -34.31 -4.74
CA PRO A 287 20.63 -32.94 -5.19
C PRO A 287 19.31 -32.80 -5.97
N LEU A 288 18.57 -31.73 -5.71
CA LEU A 288 17.30 -31.42 -6.37
C LEU A 288 17.51 -31.18 -7.87
N GLU A 289 16.84 -31.95 -8.72
CA GLU A 289 16.65 -31.62 -10.13
C GLU A 289 15.19 -31.24 -10.33
N ILE A 290 14.90 -29.94 -10.47
CA ILE A 290 13.52 -29.43 -10.64
C ILE A 290 13.05 -29.81 -12.06
N PRO A 291 12.12 -30.77 -12.22
CA PRO A 291 11.64 -31.12 -13.54
C PRO A 291 10.79 -29.96 -14.05
N HIS A 292 11.17 -29.38 -15.19
CA HIS A 292 10.39 -28.30 -15.78
C HIS A 292 9.00 -28.81 -16.17
N LEU A 293 7.97 -28.00 -15.89
CA LEU A 293 6.62 -28.26 -16.35
C LEU A 293 6.61 -28.42 -17.88
N GLN A 294 6.16 -29.59 -18.35
CA GLN A 294 6.13 -29.94 -19.76
C GLN A 294 4.88 -30.76 -20.09
N PHE A 295 3.91 -30.12 -20.71
CA PHE A 295 2.65 -30.75 -21.11
C PHE A 295 2.73 -31.29 -22.54
N SER A 296 2.10 -32.43 -22.79
CA SER A 296 1.86 -32.91 -24.16
C SER A 296 0.72 -32.09 -24.78
N LEU A 297 1.04 -31.31 -25.83
CA LEU A 297 0.15 -30.28 -26.36
C LEU A 297 -0.94 -30.88 -27.28
N SER A 298 -1.97 -31.46 -26.69
CA SER A 298 -3.15 -31.97 -27.42
C SER A 298 -4.47 -31.58 -26.72
N ARG A 299 -5.57 -31.52 -27.48
CA ARG A 299 -6.89 -31.17 -26.93
C ARG A 299 -7.35 -32.12 -25.84
N ASP A 300 -7.21 -33.42 -26.07
CA ASP A 300 -7.65 -34.45 -25.12
C ASP A 300 -6.81 -34.38 -23.84
N ASN A 301 -5.50 -34.16 -23.95
CA ASN A 301 -4.64 -33.99 -22.80
C ASN A 301 -4.96 -32.70 -22.01
N PHE A 302 -5.26 -31.59 -22.69
CA PHE A 302 -5.68 -30.35 -22.01
C PHE A 302 -6.92 -30.57 -21.13
N ILE A 303 -7.96 -31.20 -21.70
CA ILE A 303 -9.21 -31.47 -20.98
C ILE A 303 -8.96 -32.39 -19.79
N ALA A 304 -8.14 -33.42 -19.99
CA ALA A 304 -7.90 -34.41 -18.95
C ALA A 304 -7.00 -33.87 -17.81
N LEU A 305 -6.00 -33.03 -18.13
CA LEU A 305 -5.21 -32.31 -17.13
C LEU A 305 -6.06 -31.31 -16.34
N TYR A 306 -6.95 -30.56 -17.01
CA TYR A 306 -7.85 -29.65 -16.31
C TYR A 306 -8.84 -30.38 -15.39
N ARG A 307 -9.38 -31.52 -15.82
CA ARG A 307 -10.24 -32.36 -14.96
C ARG A 307 -9.48 -32.92 -13.74
N THR A 308 -8.21 -33.27 -13.91
CA THR A 308 -7.41 -33.91 -12.87
C THR A 308 -6.84 -32.92 -11.85
N PHE A 309 -6.40 -31.75 -12.30
CA PHE A 309 -5.63 -30.79 -11.49
C PHE A 309 -6.31 -29.43 -11.32
N GLY A 310 -7.40 -29.16 -12.05
CA GLY A 310 -8.22 -27.95 -11.88
C GLY A 310 -7.42 -26.64 -11.96
N PRO A 311 -7.54 -25.75 -10.95
CA PRO A 311 -6.83 -24.47 -10.91
C PRO A 311 -5.31 -24.60 -10.99
N ALA A 312 -4.73 -25.64 -10.37
CA ALA A 312 -3.28 -25.84 -10.38
C ALA A 312 -2.74 -26.04 -11.81
N PHE A 313 -3.49 -26.77 -12.64
CA PHE A 313 -3.15 -26.90 -14.06
C PHE A 313 -3.32 -25.59 -14.82
N LEU A 314 -4.38 -24.81 -14.56
CA LEU A 314 -4.54 -23.51 -15.22
C LEU A 314 -3.39 -22.56 -14.91
N THR A 315 -2.98 -22.47 -13.63
CA THR A 315 -1.82 -21.67 -13.20
C THR A 315 -0.54 -22.14 -13.90
N ALA A 316 -0.27 -23.45 -13.88
CA ALA A 316 0.92 -24.02 -14.52
C ALA A 316 0.89 -23.87 -16.05
N GLY A 317 -0.29 -24.01 -16.67
CA GLY A 317 -0.50 -23.82 -18.10
C GLY A 317 -0.20 -22.38 -18.55
N VAL A 318 -0.57 -21.39 -17.74
CA VAL A 318 -0.18 -19.99 -17.97
C VAL A 318 1.32 -19.80 -17.77
N ALA A 319 1.92 -20.43 -16.75
CA ALA A 319 3.35 -20.36 -16.50
C ALA A 319 4.19 -20.95 -17.65
N THR A 320 3.72 -22.02 -18.29
CA THR A 320 4.40 -22.64 -19.44
C THR A 320 4.05 -22.01 -20.78
N ALA A 321 2.99 -21.19 -20.86
CA ALA A 321 2.54 -20.57 -22.10
C ALA A 321 3.61 -19.70 -22.78
N THR A 322 4.59 -19.19 -22.03
CA THR A 322 5.72 -18.44 -22.61
C THR A 322 6.72 -19.31 -23.35
N ASN A 323 6.70 -20.63 -23.13
CA ASN A 323 7.72 -21.57 -23.58
C ASN A 323 7.31 -22.34 -24.85
N HIS A 324 6.06 -22.21 -25.29
CA HIS A 324 5.56 -22.86 -26.50
C HIS A 324 4.62 -21.92 -27.28
N SER A 325 4.64 -22.01 -28.60
CA SER A 325 3.83 -21.17 -29.49
C SER A 325 2.64 -21.90 -30.11
N ASP A 326 2.17 -22.98 -29.48
CA ASP A 326 1.00 -23.73 -29.96
C ASP A 326 -0.28 -22.89 -29.80
N VAL A 327 -0.81 -22.44 -30.94
CA VAL A 327 -1.96 -21.53 -30.99
C VAL A 327 -3.23 -22.20 -30.45
N VAL A 328 -3.43 -23.49 -30.74
CA VAL A 328 -4.64 -24.22 -30.33
C VAL A 328 -4.66 -24.41 -28.81
N TRP A 329 -3.51 -24.73 -28.21
CA TRP A 329 -3.37 -24.85 -26.76
C TRP A 329 -3.59 -23.51 -26.05
N LEU A 330 -3.03 -22.42 -26.57
CA LEU A 330 -3.24 -21.07 -26.03
C LEU A 330 -4.69 -20.60 -26.17
N ASP A 331 -5.36 -20.93 -27.29
CA ASP A 331 -6.77 -20.62 -27.48
C ASP A 331 -7.67 -21.42 -26.52
N MET A 332 -7.35 -22.68 -26.24
CA MET A 332 -8.06 -23.47 -25.22
C MET A 332 -7.87 -22.92 -23.81
N LEU A 333 -6.63 -22.54 -23.46
CA LEU A 333 -6.32 -21.93 -22.18
C LEU A 333 -7.06 -20.59 -22.02
N LYS A 334 -7.02 -19.74 -23.06
CA LYS A 334 -7.78 -18.49 -23.13
C LYS A 334 -9.27 -18.74 -23.00
N HIS A 335 -9.84 -19.66 -23.76
CA HIS A 335 -11.27 -19.96 -23.69
C HIS A 335 -11.68 -20.39 -22.28
N THR A 336 -10.90 -21.27 -21.65
CA THR A 336 -11.19 -21.83 -20.31
C THR A 336 -11.07 -20.78 -19.20
N LEU A 337 -10.04 -19.93 -19.24
CA LEU A 337 -9.84 -18.84 -18.27
C LEU A 337 -10.96 -17.79 -18.32
N ASN A 338 -11.66 -17.66 -19.46
CA ASN A 338 -12.72 -16.68 -19.65
C ASN A 338 -14.13 -17.27 -19.55
N GLN A 339 -14.28 -18.52 -19.13
CA GLN A 339 -15.59 -19.11 -18.85
C GLN A 339 -16.18 -18.64 -17.52
N PRO A 340 -17.51 -18.54 -17.40
CA PRO A 340 -18.19 -18.17 -16.15
C PRO A 340 -17.85 -19.07 -14.96
N GLU A 341 -17.65 -20.38 -15.18
CA GLU A 341 -17.31 -21.34 -14.13
C GLU A 341 -15.93 -21.05 -13.53
N THR A 342 -15.00 -20.57 -14.34
CA THR A 342 -13.62 -20.25 -13.94
C THR A 342 -13.52 -18.88 -13.26
N LEU A 343 -14.54 -18.01 -13.37
CA LEU A 343 -14.54 -16.67 -12.79
C LEU A 343 -14.31 -16.68 -11.27
N LYS A 344 -14.79 -17.70 -10.57
CA LYS A 344 -14.59 -17.88 -9.12
C LYS A 344 -13.17 -18.33 -8.75
N LEU A 345 -12.46 -18.97 -9.68
CA LEU A 345 -11.12 -19.51 -9.49
C LEU A 345 -10.02 -18.52 -9.92
N LEU A 346 -10.38 -17.57 -10.79
CA LEU A 346 -9.48 -16.57 -11.32
C LEU A 346 -8.76 -15.72 -10.25
N PRO A 347 -9.39 -15.29 -9.15
CA PRO A 347 -8.70 -14.51 -8.12
C PRO A 347 -7.47 -15.21 -7.56
N ASP A 348 -7.60 -16.50 -7.21
CA ASP A 348 -6.49 -17.29 -6.68
C ASP A 348 -5.39 -17.46 -7.73
N ILE A 349 -5.76 -17.75 -8.98
CA ILE A 349 -4.80 -17.90 -10.08
C ILE A 349 -4.02 -16.59 -10.31
N ILE A 350 -4.70 -15.45 -10.31
CA ILE A 350 -4.06 -14.13 -10.51
C ILE A 350 -3.11 -13.81 -9.37
N ASN A 351 -3.52 -14.01 -8.11
CA ASN A 351 -2.70 -13.74 -6.93
C ASN A 351 -1.46 -14.65 -6.90
N ILE A 352 -1.64 -15.96 -7.13
CA ILE A 352 -0.51 -16.92 -7.19
C ILE A 352 0.48 -16.52 -8.29
N ILE A 353 0.01 -16.18 -9.49
CA ILE A 353 0.88 -15.76 -10.59
C ILE A 353 1.60 -14.45 -10.28
N ALA A 354 0.92 -13.49 -9.66
CA ALA A 354 1.52 -12.22 -9.29
C ALA A 354 2.61 -12.37 -8.21
N ARG A 355 2.44 -13.33 -7.28
CA ARG A 355 3.35 -13.56 -6.15
C ARG A 355 4.53 -14.45 -6.49
N GLU A 356 4.29 -15.57 -7.16
CA GLU A 356 5.26 -16.67 -7.29
C GLU A 356 5.98 -16.69 -8.65
N TYR A 357 5.47 -15.94 -9.64
CA TYR A 357 5.98 -15.99 -11.00
C TYR A 357 6.50 -14.62 -11.51
N SER A 358 7.30 -14.67 -12.58
CA SER A 358 7.92 -13.46 -13.13
C SER A 358 6.89 -12.49 -13.75
N PRO A 359 7.19 -11.18 -13.83
CA PRO A 359 6.31 -10.20 -14.49
C PRO A 359 5.95 -10.53 -15.95
N LYS A 360 6.79 -11.32 -16.63
CA LYS A 360 6.51 -11.80 -17.99
C LYS A 360 5.32 -12.77 -18.01
N ILE A 361 5.20 -13.64 -17.02
CA ILE A 361 4.11 -14.61 -16.91
C ILE A 361 2.81 -13.90 -16.54
N LEU A 362 2.87 -12.93 -15.61
CA LEU A 362 1.73 -12.06 -15.29
C LEU A 362 1.23 -11.29 -16.53
N LYS A 363 2.14 -10.83 -17.38
CA LYS A 363 1.78 -10.24 -18.68
C LYS A 363 1.05 -11.25 -19.58
N THR A 364 1.56 -12.48 -19.69
CA THR A 364 0.91 -13.54 -20.47
C THR A 364 -0.50 -13.85 -19.94
N LEU A 365 -0.68 -13.93 -18.61
CA LEU A 365 -2.00 -14.08 -17.99
C LEU A 365 -2.94 -12.95 -18.40
N ALA A 366 -2.46 -11.70 -18.35
CA ALA A 366 -3.24 -10.52 -18.71
C ALA A 366 -3.64 -10.49 -20.21
N GLU A 367 -2.82 -11.08 -21.09
CA GLU A 367 -3.13 -11.24 -22.53
C GLU A 367 -4.16 -12.36 -22.77
N LEU A 368 -4.15 -13.42 -21.95
CA LEU A 368 -5.12 -14.53 -22.00
C LEU A 368 -6.48 -14.14 -21.39
N ILE A 369 -6.52 -13.32 -20.34
CA ILE A 369 -7.77 -12.81 -19.79
C ILE A 369 -8.35 -11.75 -20.74
N THR A 370 -9.60 -11.88 -21.14
CA THR A 370 -10.30 -10.91 -22.00
C THR A 370 -10.67 -9.64 -21.22
N ASP A 371 -10.84 -8.52 -21.94
CA ASP A 371 -11.24 -7.25 -21.31
C ASP A 371 -12.62 -7.36 -20.62
N SER A 372 -13.55 -8.16 -21.16
CA SER A 372 -14.86 -8.43 -20.53
C SER A 372 -14.73 -9.15 -19.20
N THR A 373 -13.88 -10.18 -19.12
CA THR A 373 -13.68 -10.94 -17.87
C THR A 373 -12.98 -10.08 -16.81
N ALA A 374 -11.97 -9.30 -17.21
CA ALA A 374 -11.30 -8.36 -16.30
C ALA A 374 -12.27 -7.30 -15.76
N HIS A 375 -13.17 -6.78 -16.61
CA HIS A 375 -14.21 -5.83 -16.19
C HIS A 375 -15.26 -6.48 -15.28
N GLN A 376 -15.66 -7.74 -15.54
CA GLN A 376 -16.55 -8.48 -14.63
C GLN A 376 -15.92 -8.68 -13.24
N LEU A 377 -14.64 -9.04 -13.17
CA LEU A 377 -13.93 -9.15 -11.89
C LEU A 377 -13.90 -7.79 -11.15
N LEU A 378 -13.73 -6.67 -11.88
CA LEU A 378 -13.79 -5.33 -11.30
C LEU A 378 -15.18 -5.02 -10.71
N ILE A 379 -16.27 -5.31 -11.45
CA ILE A 379 -17.65 -5.15 -10.96
C ILE A 379 -17.93 -6.02 -9.73
N LEU A 380 -17.36 -7.22 -9.67
CA LEU A 380 -17.48 -8.15 -8.54
C LEU A 380 -16.56 -7.76 -7.36
N ASN A 381 -15.94 -6.58 -7.39
CA ASN A 381 -15.01 -6.08 -6.38
C ASN A 381 -13.86 -7.05 -6.06
N GLN A 382 -13.40 -7.80 -7.08
CA GLN A 382 -12.25 -8.69 -6.96
C GLN A 382 -10.96 -7.92 -7.17
N SER A 383 -10.21 -7.70 -6.09
CA SER A 383 -9.01 -6.85 -6.05
C SER A 383 -7.77 -7.45 -6.71
N CYS A 384 -7.77 -8.76 -6.97
CA CYS A 384 -6.74 -9.43 -7.77
C CYS A 384 -6.54 -8.74 -9.15
N VAL A 385 -7.59 -8.10 -9.67
CA VAL A 385 -7.57 -7.35 -10.93
C VAL A 385 -6.53 -6.25 -10.96
N PHE A 386 -6.15 -5.69 -9.80
CA PHE A 386 -5.14 -4.63 -9.73
C PHE A 386 -3.77 -5.08 -10.24
N HIS A 387 -3.43 -6.38 -10.11
CA HIS A 387 -2.21 -6.94 -10.69
C HIS A 387 -2.19 -6.90 -12.23
N LEU A 388 -3.36 -6.89 -12.88
CA LEU A 388 -3.47 -6.89 -14.34
C LEU A 388 -3.41 -5.48 -14.95
N LEU A 389 -3.52 -4.41 -14.14
CA LEU A 389 -3.64 -3.02 -14.62
C LEU A 389 -2.46 -2.55 -15.47
N GLN A 390 -1.24 -2.98 -15.12
CA GLN A 390 -0.04 -2.62 -15.87
C GLN A 390 -0.10 -3.11 -17.33
N HIS A 391 -0.84 -4.18 -17.59
CA HIS A 391 -0.94 -4.84 -18.89
C HIS A 391 -2.30 -4.63 -19.59
N LYS A 392 -3.32 -4.14 -18.86
CA LYS A 392 -4.65 -3.79 -19.38
C LYS A 392 -4.98 -2.30 -19.21
N PRO A 393 -4.45 -1.41 -20.07
CA PRO A 393 -4.62 0.04 -19.90
C PRO A 393 -6.07 0.52 -20.05
N ARG A 394 -6.94 -0.24 -20.73
CA ARG A 394 -8.37 0.10 -20.86
C ARG A 394 -9.10 0.01 -19.53
N LEU A 395 -8.75 -0.99 -18.72
CA LEU A 395 -9.37 -1.22 -17.41
C LEU A 395 -9.11 -0.07 -16.43
N LEU A 396 -8.01 0.65 -16.61
CA LEU A 396 -7.70 1.85 -15.82
C LEU A 396 -8.74 2.96 -16.01
N HIS A 397 -9.39 3.06 -17.18
CA HIS A 397 -10.45 4.04 -17.39
C HIS A 397 -11.72 3.72 -16.61
N ASP A 398 -11.92 2.45 -16.25
CA ASP A 398 -13.07 1.97 -15.48
C ASP A 398 -12.83 2.06 -13.96
N ILE A 399 -11.58 2.23 -13.52
CA ILE A 399 -11.25 2.45 -12.11
C ILE A 399 -11.47 3.92 -11.77
N THR A 400 -12.57 4.19 -11.06
CA THR A 400 -12.91 5.50 -10.51
C THR A 400 -12.42 5.59 -9.06
N GLU A 401 -12.41 6.80 -8.51
CA GLU A 401 -12.13 7.01 -7.08
C GLU A 401 -13.15 6.28 -6.18
N GLU A 402 -14.42 6.21 -6.61
CA GLU A 402 -15.48 5.49 -5.90
C GLU A 402 -15.19 3.99 -5.77
N HIS A 403 -14.80 3.32 -6.88
CA HIS A 403 -14.43 1.90 -6.85
C HIS A 403 -13.25 1.63 -5.90
N VAL A 404 -12.26 2.53 -5.85
CA VAL A 404 -11.10 2.40 -4.96
C VAL A 404 -11.51 2.57 -3.49
N ILE A 405 -12.38 3.53 -3.19
CA ILE A 405 -12.90 3.76 -1.84
C ILE A 405 -13.76 2.57 -1.39
N GLU A 406 -14.66 2.06 -2.24
CA GLU A 406 -15.47 0.87 -1.93
C GLU A 406 -14.60 -0.34 -1.62
N TYR A 407 -13.52 -0.54 -2.38
CA TYR A 407 -12.55 -1.60 -2.08
C TYR A 407 -11.90 -1.42 -0.70
N ILE A 408 -11.38 -0.22 -0.39
CA ILE A 408 -10.76 0.05 0.91
C ILE A 408 -11.77 -0.14 2.07
N GLN A 409 -13.03 0.24 1.87
CA GLN A 409 -14.09 0.01 2.86
C GLN A 409 -14.39 -1.48 3.03
N HIS A 410 -14.42 -2.25 1.94
CA HIS A 410 -14.58 -3.70 1.99
C HIS A 410 -13.44 -4.38 2.75
N LEU A 411 -12.19 -3.95 2.52
CA LEU A 411 -11.02 -4.40 3.29
C LEU A 411 -11.20 -4.18 4.78
N THR A 412 -11.68 -2.99 5.17
CA THR A 412 -11.86 -2.63 6.57
C THR A 412 -12.91 -3.51 7.27
N ARG A 413 -13.86 -4.10 6.53
CA ARG A 413 -14.90 -4.97 7.07
C ARG A 413 -14.48 -6.43 7.21
N LEU A 414 -13.48 -6.89 6.45
CA LEU A 414 -13.13 -8.31 6.37
C LEU A 414 -12.23 -8.79 7.52
N ASP A 415 -11.65 -7.89 8.32
CA ASP A 415 -10.71 -8.19 9.43
C ASP A 415 -9.69 -9.29 9.09
N THR A 416 -9.08 -9.15 7.90
CA THR A 416 -8.17 -10.15 7.33
C THR A 416 -6.72 -9.78 7.66
N HIS A 417 -6.04 -10.67 8.39
CA HIS A 417 -4.59 -10.63 8.61
C HIS A 417 -3.82 -11.21 7.40
N ASP A 418 -4.31 -10.97 6.18
CA ASP A 418 -3.73 -11.52 4.96
C ASP A 418 -2.79 -10.48 4.32
N PRO A 419 -1.48 -10.77 4.17
CA PRO A 419 -0.55 -9.87 3.51
C PRO A 419 -0.90 -9.63 2.02
N GLU A 420 -1.75 -10.46 1.41
CA GLU A 420 -2.16 -10.33 0.00
C GLU A 420 -2.78 -8.96 -0.33
N ILE A 421 -3.47 -8.37 0.64
CA ILE A 421 -4.09 -7.04 0.52
C ILE A 421 -3.05 -5.98 0.22
N ILE A 422 -1.88 -6.07 0.85
CA ILE A 422 -0.78 -5.11 0.67
C ILE A 422 -0.22 -5.25 -0.75
N TYR A 423 -0.07 -6.47 -1.28
CA TYR A 423 0.40 -6.69 -2.65
C TYR A 423 -0.59 -6.13 -3.69
N GLN A 424 -1.89 -6.36 -3.49
CA GLN A 424 -2.95 -5.85 -4.37
C GLN A 424 -3.03 -4.32 -4.35
N LEU A 425 -3.00 -3.71 -3.15
CA LEU A 425 -2.94 -2.26 -2.99
C LEU A 425 -1.66 -1.69 -3.60
N MET A 426 -0.53 -2.40 -3.50
CA MET A 426 0.73 -1.96 -4.09
C MET A 426 0.73 -2.01 -5.61
N ALA A 427 0.10 -3.01 -6.21
CA ALA A 427 -0.11 -3.07 -7.66
C ALA A 427 -0.95 -1.87 -8.13
N LEU A 428 -2.04 -1.56 -7.41
CA LEU A 428 -2.87 -0.38 -7.69
C LEU A 428 -2.07 0.92 -7.52
N PHE A 429 -1.38 1.09 -6.38
CA PHE A 429 -0.60 2.28 -6.07
C PHE A 429 0.46 2.59 -7.12
N ARG A 430 1.21 1.59 -7.60
CA ARG A 430 2.23 1.77 -8.65
C ARG A 430 1.65 2.38 -9.93
N VAL A 431 0.45 1.93 -10.32
CA VAL A 431 -0.24 2.42 -11.53
C VAL A 431 -0.81 3.81 -11.32
N LEU A 432 -1.48 4.05 -10.19
CA LEU A 432 -2.09 5.34 -9.85
C LEU A 432 -1.02 6.44 -9.68
N LEU A 433 0.11 6.12 -9.03
CA LEU A 433 1.24 7.03 -8.85
C LEU A 433 1.80 7.49 -10.20
N LYS A 434 2.01 6.56 -11.14
CA LYS A 434 2.49 6.87 -12.49
C LYS A 434 1.53 7.76 -13.29
N LYS A 435 0.24 7.72 -12.94
CA LYS A 435 -0.85 8.44 -13.64
C LYS A 435 -1.30 9.69 -12.89
N THR A 436 -0.68 10.01 -11.75
CA THR A 436 -1.05 11.13 -10.87
C THR A 436 -2.55 11.15 -10.56
N HIS A 437 -3.11 9.98 -10.24
CA HIS A 437 -4.55 9.83 -9.97
C HIS A 437 -4.92 10.31 -8.56
N PRO A 438 -6.07 10.98 -8.33
CA PRO A 438 -6.46 11.52 -7.02
C PRO A 438 -6.52 10.45 -5.91
N ALA A 439 -7.02 9.25 -6.23
CA ALA A 439 -7.11 8.14 -5.27
C ALA A 439 -5.76 7.61 -4.76
N THR A 440 -4.61 8.07 -5.28
CA THR A 440 -3.27 7.63 -4.85
C THR A 440 -3.06 7.83 -3.36
N LYS A 441 -3.53 8.94 -2.79
CA LYS A 441 -3.44 9.23 -1.35
C LYS A 441 -4.21 8.20 -0.52
N ALA A 442 -5.45 7.91 -0.89
CA ALA A 442 -6.30 6.95 -0.17
C ALA A 442 -5.70 5.53 -0.18
N VAL A 443 -5.16 5.10 -1.32
CA VAL A 443 -4.48 3.79 -1.44
C VAL A 443 -3.22 3.75 -0.59
N PHE A 444 -2.41 4.82 -0.61
CA PHE A 444 -1.23 4.91 0.24
C PHE A 444 -1.58 4.78 1.72
N GLU A 445 -2.57 5.54 2.19
CA GLU A 445 -3.05 5.49 3.56
C GLU A 445 -3.54 4.09 3.96
N ALA A 446 -4.31 3.43 3.09
CA ALA A 446 -4.76 2.05 3.31
C ALA A 446 -3.60 1.05 3.41
N ILE A 447 -2.54 1.21 2.61
CA ILE A 447 -1.34 0.36 2.71
C ILE A 447 -0.68 0.54 4.08
N ILE A 448 -0.50 1.79 4.53
CA ILE A 448 0.11 2.07 5.83
C ILE A 448 -0.71 1.48 6.97
N ASP A 449 -2.05 1.56 6.91
CA ASP A 449 -2.93 0.98 7.93
C ASP A 449 -2.80 -0.55 8.02
N ASN A 450 -2.66 -1.23 6.89
CA ASN A 450 -2.51 -2.69 6.84
C ASN A 450 -1.09 -3.16 7.20
N LEU A 451 -0.06 -2.36 6.91
CA LEU A 451 1.34 -2.69 7.26
C LEU A 451 1.58 -2.83 8.77
N VAL A 452 0.73 -2.22 9.60
CA VAL A 452 0.78 -2.37 11.07
C VAL A 452 0.66 -3.83 11.50
N ASN A 453 -0.10 -4.62 10.75
CA ASN A 453 -0.32 -6.05 11.02
C ASN A 453 0.74 -6.95 10.35
N HIS A 454 1.55 -6.41 9.42
CA HIS A 454 2.54 -7.14 8.63
C HIS A 454 3.90 -6.42 8.56
N PRO A 455 4.53 -6.09 9.69
CA PRO A 455 5.78 -5.32 9.71
C PRO A 455 6.94 -6.02 8.99
N GLN A 456 6.94 -7.35 8.88
CA GLN A 456 7.94 -8.14 8.16
C GLN A 456 8.06 -7.76 6.67
N LEU A 457 7.02 -7.21 6.05
CA LEU A 457 7.06 -6.79 4.64
C LEU A 457 7.94 -5.55 4.41
N LEU A 458 8.28 -4.81 5.47
CA LEU A 458 9.16 -3.65 5.39
C LEU A 458 10.64 -4.03 5.24
N GLU A 459 10.99 -5.32 5.30
CA GLU A 459 12.32 -5.81 4.92
C GLU A 459 12.55 -5.75 3.39
N ASP A 460 11.49 -5.60 2.59
CA ASP A 460 11.59 -5.44 1.13
C ASP A 460 12.01 -4.01 0.75
N GLU A 461 13.27 -3.87 0.34
CA GLU A 461 13.84 -2.62 -0.17
C GLU A 461 13.09 -2.09 -1.40
N GLU A 462 12.54 -2.96 -2.26
CA GLU A 462 11.78 -2.50 -3.42
C GLU A 462 10.52 -1.76 -2.97
N LEU A 463 9.79 -2.30 -1.99
CA LEU A 463 8.61 -1.66 -1.41
C LEU A 463 8.95 -0.28 -0.82
N LEU A 464 10.01 -0.17 -0.03
CA LEU A 464 10.48 1.10 0.54
C LEU A 464 10.88 2.12 -0.54
N THR A 465 11.51 1.66 -1.63
CA THR A 465 11.86 2.56 -2.75
C THR A 465 10.64 3.09 -3.48
N GLN A 466 9.52 2.34 -3.55
CA GLN A 466 8.28 2.83 -4.16
C GLN A 466 7.63 3.91 -3.30
N PHE A 467 7.62 3.77 -1.97
CA PHE A 467 7.13 4.82 -1.08
C PHE A 467 7.95 6.11 -1.20
N LYS A 468 9.27 6.01 -1.31
CA LYS A 468 10.15 7.18 -1.51
C LYS A 468 9.92 7.90 -2.85
N LYS A 469 9.33 7.24 -3.86
CA LYS A 469 8.97 7.88 -5.14
C LYS A 469 7.72 8.73 -5.04
N TYR A 470 6.90 8.56 -4.00
CA TYR A 470 5.69 9.34 -3.82
C TYR A 470 6.01 10.69 -3.17
N PRO A 471 5.74 11.84 -3.83
CA PRO A 471 6.16 13.15 -3.34
C PRO A 471 5.62 13.50 -1.95
N ASP A 472 4.38 13.09 -1.65
CA ASP A 472 3.69 13.43 -0.40
C ASP A 472 3.99 12.44 0.73
N CYS A 473 4.85 11.43 0.49
CA CYS A 473 5.15 10.37 1.46
C CYS A 473 5.64 10.93 2.80
N GLU A 474 6.66 11.80 2.80
CA GLU A 474 7.19 12.38 4.04
C GLU A 474 6.13 13.20 4.79
N LEU A 475 5.37 14.03 4.07
CA LEU A 475 4.33 14.88 4.64
C LEU A 475 3.19 14.06 5.26
N LEU A 476 2.69 13.03 4.57
CA LEU A 476 1.61 12.17 5.08
C LEU A 476 2.04 11.33 6.28
N LEU A 477 3.29 10.85 6.29
CA LEU A 477 3.85 10.13 7.43
C LEU A 477 3.99 11.07 8.66
N GLU A 478 4.40 12.33 8.45
CA GLU A 478 4.45 13.36 9.51
C GLU A 478 3.05 13.70 10.03
N GLU A 479 2.06 13.93 9.15
CA GLU A 479 0.66 14.19 9.52
C GLU A 479 0.08 13.05 10.37
N ARG A 480 0.40 11.79 10.03
CA ARG A 480 -0.05 10.63 10.82
C ARG A 480 0.64 10.53 12.17
N CYS A 481 1.94 10.80 12.24
CA CYS A 481 2.66 10.88 13.51
C CYS A 481 2.02 11.93 14.43
N GLU A 482 1.74 13.13 13.90
CA GLU A 482 1.05 14.17 14.66
C GLU A 482 -0.36 13.75 15.09
N HIS A 483 -1.11 13.10 14.21
CA HIS A 483 -2.46 12.64 14.51
C HIS A 483 -2.48 11.63 15.66
N LEU A 484 -1.60 10.62 15.63
CA LEU A 484 -1.46 9.63 16.70
C LEU A 484 -1.06 10.30 18.03
N GLN A 485 -0.16 11.29 17.98
CA GLN A 485 0.23 12.02 19.18
C GLN A 485 -0.93 12.88 19.73
N LYS A 486 -1.70 13.53 18.86
CA LYS A 486 -2.91 14.29 19.24
C LYS A 486 -3.97 13.37 19.86
N GLN A 487 -4.20 12.19 19.28
CA GLN A 487 -5.12 11.18 19.83
C GLN A 487 -4.71 10.73 21.23
N LEU A 488 -3.42 10.40 21.43
CA LEU A 488 -2.92 10.04 22.76
C LEU A 488 -3.06 11.18 23.76
N ASN A 489 -2.70 12.41 23.36
CA ASN A 489 -2.81 13.58 24.24
C ASN A 489 -4.26 13.88 24.61
N PHE A 490 -5.19 13.74 23.67
CA PHE A 490 -6.62 13.87 23.92
C PHE A 490 -7.11 12.81 24.90
N CYS A 491 -6.73 11.54 24.69
CA CYS A 491 -7.07 10.45 25.59
C CYS A 491 -6.53 10.70 27.02
N ILE A 492 -5.27 11.13 27.15
CA ILE A 492 -4.70 11.50 28.47
C ILE A 492 -5.52 12.62 29.12
N ALA A 493 -5.84 13.69 28.39
CA ALA A 493 -6.59 14.82 28.93
C ALA A 493 -8.01 14.44 29.34
N GLU A 494 -8.71 13.66 28.52
CA GLU A 494 -10.06 13.16 28.80
C GLU A 494 -10.06 12.28 30.06
N GLN A 495 -9.18 11.29 30.11
CA GLN A 495 -9.11 10.34 31.22
C GLN A 495 -8.56 10.95 32.52
N ALA A 496 -7.74 12.00 32.43
CA ALA A 496 -7.20 12.73 33.59
C ALA A 496 -8.15 13.81 34.13
N SER A 497 -9.26 14.12 33.46
CA SER A 497 -10.18 15.21 33.85
C SER A 497 -11.12 14.88 35.02
N GLY A 498 -11.23 13.59 35.38
CA GLY A 498 -12.11 13.12 36.46
C GLY A 498 -11.62 13.48 37.85
N SER A 499 -12.56 13.50 38.81
CA SER A 499 -12.26 13.73 40.24
C SER A 499 -11.53 12.57 40.90
N VAL A 500 -11.60 11.36 40.32
CA VAL A 500 -10.89 10.17 40.78
C VAL A 500 -10.23 9.52 39.57
N PHE A 501 -8.94 9.24 39.67
CA PHE A 501 -8.18 8.50 38.65
C PHE A 501 -7.99 7.05 39.14
N GLY A 502 -8.41 6.08 38.33
CA GLY A 502 -8.34 4.65 38.69
C GLY A 502 -7.75 3.78 37.59
N ASN A 503 -7.65 2.47 37.87
CA ASN A 503 -7.04 1.47 36.99
C ASN A 503 -7.65 1.47 35.56
N HIS A 504 -8.98 1.60 35.45
CA HIS A 504 -9.65 1.69 34.15
C HIS A 504 -9.18 2.88 33.29
N ASN A 505 -8.94 4.05 33.90
CA ASN A 505 -8.45 5.23 33.20
C ASN A 505 -7.03 5.01 32.68
N TYR A 506 -6.15 4.45 33.53
CA TYR A 506 -4.77 4.12 33.15
C TYR A 506 -4.72 3.11 32.00
N ASN A 507 -5.45 2.00 32.10
CA ASN A 507 -5.46 0.96 31.06
C ASN A 507 -5.97 1.50 29.72
N THR A 508 -6.99 2.35 29.74
CA THR A 508 -7.50 2.99 28.51
C THR A 508 -6.41 3.83 27.83
N ILE A 509 -5.64 4.61 28.59
CA ILE A 509 -4.51 5.37 28.05
C ILE A 509 -3.38 4.45 27.58
N GLU A 510 -3.07 3.40 28.35
CA GLU A 510 -2.01 2.44 28.03
C GLU A 510 -2.31 1.68 26.73
N ASP A 511 -3.55 1.27 26.51
CA ASP A 511 -4.01 0.61 25.28
C ASP A 511 -3.86 1.53 24.06
N VAL A 512 -4.28 2.80 24.18
CA VAL A 512 -4.10 3.80 23.12
C VAL A 512 -2.62 4.05 22.84
N TRP A 513 -1.78 4.13 23.87
CA TRP A 513 -0.34 4.31 23.72
C TRP A 513 0.34 3.09 23.07
N LEU A 514 -0.02 1.87 23.47
CA LEU A 514 0.48 0.63 22.87
C LEU A 514 0.07 0.52 21.40
N GLY A 515 -1.18 0.84 21.07
CA GLY A 515 -1.68 0.90 19.70
C GLY A 515 -0.92 1.92 18.86
N ALA A 516 -0.68 3.12 19.41
CA ALA A 516 0.11 4.15 18.74
C ALA A 516 1.57 3.71 18.55
N LEU A 517 2.21 3.10 19.55
CA LEU A 517 3.59 2.59 19.46
C LEU A 517 3.78 1.59 18.31
N ARG A 518 2.85 0.64 18.14
CA ARG A 518 2.89 -0.33 17.02
C ARG A 518 2.86 0.39 15.68
N LYS A 519 1.96 1.36 15.52
CA LYS A 519 1.86 2.18 14.30
C LYS A 519 3.14 2.99 14.07
N PHE A 520 3.68 3.64 15.10
CA PHE A 520 4.93 4.39 15.01
C PHE A 520 6.13 3.53 14.62
N ALA A 521 6.21 2.28 15.09
CA ALA A 521 7.28 1.37 14.72
C ALA A 521 7.32 1.12 13.21
N VAL A 522 6.14 0.91 12.59
CA VAL A 522 5.99 0.75 11.14
C VAL A 522 6.38 2.04 10.40
N LEU A 523 5.89 3.20 10.84
CA LEU A 523 6.22 4.50 10.22
C LEU A 523 7.74 4.80 10.28
N ASN A 524 8.38 4.49 11.41
CA ASN A 524 9.82 4.70 11.59
C ASN A 524 10.67 3.77 10.72
N GLN A 525 10.21 2.55 10.43
CA GLN A 525 10.89 1.66 9.48
C GLN A 525 10.80 2.20 8.04
N ILE A 526 9.68 2.81 7.67
CA ILE A 526 9.50 3.44 6.35
C ILE A 526 10.38 4.69 6.20
N ASN A 527 10.42 5.55 7.22
CA ASN A 527 11.27 6.74 7.26
C ASN A 527 12.06 6.88 8.58
N PRO A 528 13.27 6.30 8.67
CA PRO A 528 14.08 6.34 9.88
C PRO A 528 14.61 7.73 10.26
N LYS A 529 14.52 8.72 9.36
CA LYS A 529 15.00 10.08 9.63
C LYS A 529 14.02 10.90 10.48
N MET A 530 12.80 10.42 10.62
CA MET A 530 11.78 11.06 11.46
C MET A 530 12.18 11.02 12.93
N LYS A 531 12.16 12.20 13.58
CA LYS A 531 12.52 12.35 15.01
C LYS A 531 11.27 12.36 15.88
N PHE A 532 10.43 11.34 15.78
CA PHE A 532 9.23 11.20 16.62
C PHE A 532 9.44 10.13 17.70
N SER A 533 8.98 10.42 18.92
CA SER A 533 9.02 9.48 20.05
C SER A 533 7.84 9.71 20.99
N LEU A 534 7.09 8.65 21.29
CA LEU A 534 6.05 8.66 22.32
C LEU A 534 6.60 8.47 23.74
N GLY A 535 7.92 8.26 23.89
CA GLY A 535 8.56 7.93 25.16
C GLY A 535 8.38 6.47 25.59
N HIS A 536 9.06 6.07 26.66
CA HIS A 536 8.91 4.76 27.29
C HIS A 536 7.76 4.75 28.32
N LYS A 537 7.33 3.57 28.78
CA LYS A 537 6.21 3.40 29.73
C LYS A 537 6.28 4.33 30.95
N TYR A 538 7.43 4.46 31.61
CA TYR A 538 7.54 5.35 32.78
C TYR A 538 7.42 6.85 32.45
N ALA A 539 7.79 7.26 31.23
CA ALA A 539 7.61 8.64 30.79
C ALA A 539 6.13 8.91 30.48
N LEU A 540 5.39 7.91 30.00
CA LEU A 540 3.93 7.98 29.89
C LEU A 540 3.31 8.11 31.29
N GLN A 541 3.66 7.24 32.23
CA GLN A 541 3.14 7.29 33.60
C GLN A 541 3.34 8.65 34.26
N ALA A 542 4.55 9.23 34.15
CA ALA A 542 4.82 10.56 34.67
C ALA A 542 4.03 11.68 33.96
N ARG A 543 3.80 11.56 32.64
CA ARG A 543 2.96 12.50 31.88
C ARG A 543 1.48 12.40 32.29
N ILE A 544 0.99 11.19 32.58
CA ILE A 544 -0.37 11.00 33.09
C ILE A 544 -0.46 11.62 34.50
N ALA A 545 0.50 11.34 35.38
CA ALA A 545 0.54 11.91 36.72
C ALA A 545 0.53 13.45 36.68
N GLU A 546 1.34 14.05 35.80
CA GLU A 546 1.37 15.49 35.56
C GLU A 546 0.02 16.03 35.08
N ALA A 547 -0.64 15.35 34.13
CA ALA A 547 -1.96 15.74 33.64
C ALA A 547 -3.04 15.66 34.74
N VAL A 548 -3.03 14.60 35.55
CA VAL A 548 -3.96 14.43 36.68
C VAL A 548 -3.70 15.51 37.74
N PHE A 549 -2.42 15.79 38.05
CA PHE A 549 -2.03 16.86 38.97
C PHE A 549 -2.46 18.25 38.48
N ILE A 550 -2.29 18.56 37.19
CA ILE A 550 -2.73 19.85 36.62
C ILE A 550 -4.24 20.06 36.80
N ASN A 551 -5.04 18.99 36.69
CA ASN A 551 -6.49 19.06 36.82
C ASN A 551 -6.98 19.09 38.28
N GLN A 552 -6.32 18.33 39.17
CA GLN A 552 -6.73 18.17 40.57
C GLN A 552 -6.05 19.13 41.54
N GLY A 553 -4.88 19.68 41.17
CA GLY A 553 -4.07 20.55 42.02
C GLY A 553 -3.70 19.87 43.33
N ASP A 554 -4.04 20.53 44.45
CA ASP A 554 -3.75 20.05 45.81
C ASP A 554 -4.56 18.79 46.21
N LEU A 555 -5.58 18.42 45.44
CA LEU A 555 -6.37 17.19 45.65
C LEU A 555 -5.72 15.94 45.05
N PHE A 556 -4.56 16.08 44.39
CA PHE A 556 -3.85 14.95 43.80
C PHE A 556 -3.39 13.96 44.87
N ASP A 557 -3.97 12.76 44.86
CA ASP A 557 -3.59 11.66 45.74
C ASP A 557 -2.56 10.76 45.04
N LEU A 558 -1.30 10.86 45.50
CA LEU A 558 -0.19 10.06 44.99
C LEU A 558 -0.41 8.55 45.20
N ASP A 559 -0.98 8.14 46.32
CA ASP A 559 -1.16 6.71 46.63
C ASP A 559 -2.24 6.09 45.75
N ASN A 560 -3.39 6.78 45.62
CA ASN A 560 -4.43 6.34 44.70
C ASN A 560 -3.94 6.30 43.24
N PHE A 561 -3.11 7.26 42.81
CA PHE A 561 -2.50 7.21 41.48
C PHE A 561 -1.56 6.01 41.31
N MET A 562 -0.72 5.72 42.30
CA MET A 562 0.20 4.58 42.24
C MET A 562 -0.54 3.25 42.24
N ASP A 563 -1.64 3.13 42.98
CA ASP A 563 -2.51 1.95 42.98
C ASP A 563 -3.19 1.75 41.61
N ALA A 564 -3.55 2.83 40.92
CA ALA A 564 -4.12 2.77 39.56
C ALA A 564 -3.15 2.19 38.52
N LEU A 565 -1.83 2.21 38.76
CA LEU A 565 -0.83 1.65 37.84
C LEU A 565 -0.69 0.12 37.94
N ASP A 566 -1.28 -0.52 38.96
CA ASP A 566 -1.25 -1.97 39.20
C ASP A 566 0.16 -2.59 39.12
N LEU A 567 1.13 -1.94 39.78
CA LEU A 567 2.53 -2.36 39.76
C LEU A 567 2.78 -3.53 40.72
N PRO A 568 3.67 -4.48 40.36
CA PRO A 568 3.96 -5.64 41.20
C PRO A 568 4.55 -5.25 42.56
N PRO A 569 4.31 -6.07 43.61
CA PRO A 569 4.78 -5.80 44.95
C PRO A 569 6.31 -5.80 45.02
N VAL A 570 6.86 -4.93 45.86
CA VAL A 570 8.31 -4.72 45.99
C VAL A 570 8.96 -5.91 46.72
N THR A 571 9.76 -6.71 46.00
CA THR A 571 10.50 -7.84 46.56
C THR A 571 12.01 -7.54 46.62
N SER A 572 12.52 -7.22 47.82
CA SER A 572 13.96 -7.04 48.16
C SER A 572 14.68 -5.77 47.65
N SER A 573 15.79 -5.43 48.32
CA SER A 573 16.27 -4.04 48.50
C SER A 573 17.34 -3.52 47.52
N GLU A 574 17.94 -4.34 46.64
CA GLU A 574 19.08 -3.88 45.81
C GLU A 574 18.67 -3.41 44.39
N GLU A 575 17.79 -4.14 43.72
CA GLU A 575 17.33 -3.79 42.36
C GLU A 575 16.35 -2.60 42.36
N ILE A 576 16.27 -1.87 41.24
CA ILE A 576 15.31 -0.77 41.07
C ILE A 576 13.96 -1.39 40.70
N SER A 577 13.00 -1.35 41.62
CA SER A 577 11.65 -1.84 41.35
C SER A 577 10.90 -0.95 40.35
N LEU A 578 9.85 -1.50 39.72
CA LEU A 578 8.97 -0.73 38.83
C LEU A 578 8.28 0.42 39.57
N TYR A 579 7.92 0.19 40.83
CA TYR A 579 7.31 1.19 41.71
C TYR A 579 8.28 2.35 42.01
N GLU A 580 9.53 2.03 42.41
CA GLU A 580 10.59 3.03 42.63
C GLU A 580 10.84 3.83 41.34
N ARG A 581 10.88 3.17 40.19
CA ARG A 581 11.12 3.82 38.89
C ARG A 581 10.01 4.82 38.54
N ALA A 582 8.75 4.47 38.78
CA ALA A 582 7.61 5.34 38.55
C ALA A 582 7.65 6.57 39.48
N LEU A 583 7.89 6.37 40.78
CA LEU A 583 8.05 7.47 41.74
C LEU A 583 9.14 8.47 41.31
N ILE A 584 10.29 7.99 40.84
CA ILE A 584 11.40 8.84 40.39
C ILE A 584 11.03 9.66 39.14
N GLU A 585 10.29 9.08 38.19
CA GLU A 585 9.86 9.82 36.99
C GLU A 585 8.78 10.86 37.31
N ILE A 586 7.88 10.56 38.27
CA ILE A 586 6.89 11.51 38.78
C ILE A 586 7.59 12.65 39.53
N LEU A 587 8.52 12.32 40.43
CA LEU A 587 9.33 13.30 41.20
C LEU A 587 10.12 14.24 40.28
N ALA A 588 10.65 13.74 39.17
CA ALA A 588 11.34 14.56 38.20
C ALA A 588 10.39 15.47 37.38
N THR A 589 9.12 15.10 37.24
CA THR A 589 8.15 15.78 36.35
C THR A 589 7.31 16.81 37.11
N ILE A 590 6.78 16.48 38.29
CA ILE A 590 5.90 17.36 39.06
C ILE A 590 6.73 18.26 39.99
N ASP A 591 6.73 19.57 39.74
CA ASP A 591 7.37 20.56 40.63
C ASP A 591 6.39 21.09 41.68
N ASN A 592 6.17 20.29 42.74
CA ASN A 592 5.35 20.66 43.89
C ASN A 592 6.03 20.23 45.19
N GLU A 593 6.10 21.11 46.19
CA GLU A 593 6.83 20.85 47.43
C GLU A 593 6.23 19.70 48.26
N LEU A 594 4.90 19.61 48.34
CA LEU A 594 4.20 18.60 49.15
C LEU A 594 4.38 17.20 48.55
N ILE A 595 4.14 17.06 47.25
CA ILE A 595 4.33 15.80 46.52
C ILE A 595 5.81 15.39 46.55
N ARG A 596 6.74 16.34 46.37
CA ARG A 596 8.18 16.08 46.46
C ARG A 596 8.56 15.47 47.80
N LYS A 597 8.07 16.04 48.92
CA LYS A 597 8.30 15.50 50.27
C LYS A 597 7.69 14.11 50.46
N GLN A 598 6.46 13.89 49.97
CA GLN A 598 5.81 12.57 50.05
C GLN A 598 6.59 11.49 49.30
N ILE A 599 7.03 11.77 48.06
CA ILE A 599 7.79 10.81 47.26
C ILE A 599 9.15 10.52 47.91
N ILE A 600 9.88 11.56 48.35
CA ILE A 600 11.17 11.37 49.04
C ILE A 600 10.97 10.51 50.29
N HIS A 601 9.94 10.78 51.09
CA HIS A 601 9.64 9.98 52.28
C HIS A 601 9.35 8.51 51.93
N LYS A 602 8.58 8.24 50.86
CA LYS A 602 8.33 6.86 50.41
C LYS A 602 9.61 6.18 49.94
N LEU A 603 10.48 6.87 49.20
CA LEU A 603 11.77 6.30 48.74
C LEU A 603 12.71 5.96 49.91
N GLU A 604 12.72 6.76 50.96
CA GLU A 604 13.65 6.62 52.09
C GLU A 604 13.13 5.66 53.19
N THR A 605 11.87 5.24 53.12
CA THR A 605 11.23 4.33 54.08
C THR A 605 11.03 2.91 53.51
N THR A 606 10.62 1.96 54.36
CA THR A 606 10.27 0.59 53.93
C THR A 606 9.11 0.61 52.93
N PRO A 607 9.17 -0.15 51.82
CA PRO A 607 10.09 -1.26 51.53
C PRO A 607 11.40 -0.87 50.80
N PHE A 608 11.59 0.38 50.40
CA PHE A 608 12.72 0.80 49.55
C PHE A 608 14.00 1.11 50.32
N ASN A 609 13.91 1.88 51.43
CA ASN A 609 15.03 2.35 52.25
C ASN A 609 16.20 2.94 51.44
N ARG A 610 15.89 3.70 50.37
CA ARG A 610 16.86 4.20 49.40
C ARG A 610 17.29 5.63 49.77
N LEU A 611 18.46 5.80 50.39
CA LEU A 611 18.99 7.14 50.75
C LEU A 611 19.80 7.81 49.62
N ASN A 612 20.33 7.01 48.69
CA ASN A 612 21.16 7.45 47.57
C ASN A 612 20.38 7.61 46.24
N TRP A 613 19.05 7.81 46.33
CA TRP A 613 18.16 7.93 45.17
C TRP A 613 18.54 9.09 44.21
N HIS A 614 19.26 10.11 44.68
CA HIS A 614 19.68 11.25 43.85
C HIS A 614 20.98 10.97 43.07
N GLU A 615 21.81 10.03 43.53
CA GLU A 615 23.09 9.64 42.89
C GLU A 615 22.90 8.50 41.89
N LYS A 616 21.90 7.63 42.12
CA LYS A 616 21.64 6.45 41.30
C LYS A 616 21.12 6.85 39.91
N GLU A 617 21.50 6.06 38.90
CA GLU A 617 20.97 6.23 37.54
C GLU A 617 19.68 5.46 37.35
N TYR A 618 18.65 6.13 36.84
CA TYR A 618 17.38 5.54 36.50
C TYR A 618 17.15 5.66 35.00
N GLY A 619 17.43 4.58 34.26
CA GLY A 619 17.44 4.60 32.79
C GLY A 619 18.55 5.49 32.24
N ASN A 620 19.79 5.25 32.68
CA ASN A 620 21.03 5.90 32.23
C ASN A 620 21.11 7.42 32.50
N GLN A 621 20.25 7.94 33.38
CA GLN A 621 20.22 9.33 33.80
C GLN A 621 19.92 9.43 35.29
N THR A 622 20.65 10.30 36.00
CA THR A 622 20.32 10.66 37.38
C THR A 622 19.05 11.52 37.41
N ILE A 623 18.37 11.54 38.55
CA ILE A 623 17.15 12.34 38.72
C ILE A 623 17.41 13.84 38.51
N PHE A 624 18.60 14.34 38.86
CA PHE A 624 18.98 15.73 38.63
C PHE A 624 18.95 16.10 37.14
N ILE A 625 19.45 15.23 36.26
CA ILE A 625 19.40 15.44 34.81
C ILE A 625 17.97 15.35 34.28
N LYS A 626 17.14 14.46 34.86
CA LYS A 626 15.71 14.37 34.52
C LYS A 626 14.95 15.63 34.93
N ALA A 627 15.21 16.17 36.12
CA ALA A 627 14.64 17.42 36.61
C ALA A 627 14.98 18.58 35.67
N ALA A 628 16.25 18.69 35.26
CA ALA A 628 16.70 19.68 34.28
C ALA A 628 16.03 19.51 32.91
N LYS A 629 15.75 18.27 32.50
CA LYS A 629 15.00 17.97 31.25
C LYS A 629 13.54 18.42 31.34
N LYS A 630 12.93 18.26 32.52
CA LYS A 630 11.49 18.43 32.76
C LYS A 630 11.08 19.83 33.22
N GLY A 631 12.01 20.66 33.69
CA GLY A 631 11.66 22.00 34.18
C GLY A 631 11.39 22.08 35.68
N ASN A 632 11.77 21.06 36.47
CA ASN A 632 11.55 21.04 37.92
C ASN A 632 12.62 21.84 38.69
N LEU A 633 12.40 23.15 38.82
CA LEU A 633 13.34 24.07 39.48
C LEU A 633 13.47 23.76 40.98
N GLY A 634 12.37 23.42 41.65
CA GLY A 634 12.41 23.14 43.07
C GLY A 634 13.23 21.90 43.43
N LEU A 635 13.30 20.89 42.55
CA LEU A 635 14.18 19.73 42.73
C LEU A 635 15.64 20.04 42.37
N ILE A 636 15.89 20.94 41.40
CA ILE A 636 17.24 21.44 41.10
C ILE A 636 17.81 22.17 42.32
N ASN A 637 17.07 23.14 42.88
CA ASN A 637 17.50 23.91 44.04
C ASN A 637 17.76 23.04 45.29
N LEU A 638 17.06 21.92 45.43
CA LEU A 638 17.25 21.00 46.55
C LEU A 638 18.56 20.20 46.45
N LEU A 639 19.08 20.01 45.24
CA LEU A 639 20.17 19.07 44.96
C LEU A 639 21.45 19.75 44.45
N GLU A 640 21.39 20.99 43.97
CA GLU A 640 22.52 21.65 43.29
C GLU A 640 23.81 21.69 44.11
N ASP A 641 23.73 22.03 45.40
CA ASP A 641 24.87 22.08 46.33
C ASP A 641 25.58 20.72 46.50
N LYS A 642 24.89 19.62 46.19
CA LYS A 642 25.41 18.25 46.31
C LYS A 642 26.01 17.74 44.99
N MET A 643 25.87 18.47 43.89
CA MET A 643 26.25 18.00 42.56
C MET A 643 27.68 18.42 42.19
N LYS A 644 28.38 17.54 41.46
CA LYS A 644 29.69 17.84 40.89
C LYS A 644 29.54 18.81 39.69
N PRO A 645 30.53 19.68 39.41
CA PRO A 645 30.48 20.61 38.27
C PRO A 645 30.19 19.93 36.92
N SER A 646 30.70 18.72 36.70
CA SER A 646 30.43 17.95 35.47
C SER A 646 28.95 17.59 35.29
N VAL A 647 28.21 17.35 36.38
CA VAL A 647 26.78 17.06 36.37
C VAL A 647 25.98 18.35 36.16
N LEU A 648 26.38 19.46 36.78
CA LEU A 648 25.79 20.79 36.54
C LEU A 648 25.92 21.21 35.07
N ASN A 649 27.10 21.05 34.47
CA ASN A 649 27.32 21.32 33.04
C ASN A 649 26.47 20.42 32.14
N LYS A 650 26.27 19.15 32.52
CA LYS A 650 25.37 18.23 31.79
C LYS A 650 23.90 18.65 31.94
N ALA A 651 23.46 19.06 33.12
CA ALA A 651 22.11 19.55 33.39
C ALA A 651 21.81 20.80 32.58
N LEU A 652 22.74 21.75 32.53
CA LEU A 652 22.64 22.99 31.75
C LEU A 652 22.41 22.69 30.26
N ARG A 653 23.20 21.79 29.67
CA ARG A 653 23.01 21.35 28.27
C ARG A 653 21.66 20.69 28.03
N VAL A 654 21.18 19.89 28.99
CA VAL A 654 19.91 19.19 28.88
C VAL A 654 18.74 20.17 29.01
N ALA A 655 18.81 21.13 29.94
CA ALA A 655 17.82 22.19 30.09
C ALA A 655 17.70 23.02 28.81
N ALA A 656 18.83 23.43 28.22
CA ALA A 656 18.84 24.10 26.92
C ALA A 656 18.12 23.26 25.86
N LYS A 657 18.55 21.99 25.65
CA LYS A 657 17.96 21.09 24.64
C LYS A 657 16.46 20.82 24.78
N ASN A 658 15.88 21.02 25.97
CA ASN A 658 14.46 20.77 26.25
C ASN A 658 13.70 22.07 26.54
N TYR A 659 14.26 23.22 26.17
CA TYR A 659 13.61 24.54 26.28
C TYR A 659 13.26 24.96 27.71
N GLN A 660 13.99 24.46 28.70
CA GLN A 660 13.80 24.77 30.11
C GLN A 660 14.58 26.01 30.50
N TRP A 661 14.08 27.17 30.07
CA TRP A 661 14.81 28.44 30.14
C TRP A 661 15.02 28.97 31.56
N GLU A 662 14.08 28.72 32.47
CA GLU A 662 14.19 29.16 33.87
C GLU A 662 15.28 28.39 34.61
N ILE A 663 15.32 27.06 34.43
CA ILE A 663 16.43 26.22 34.91
C ILE A 663 17.75 26.67 34.29
N LEU A 664 17.74 26.93 32.98
CA LEU A 664 18.95 27.38 32.30
C LEU A 664 19.49 28.67 32.92
N ASP A 665 18.62 29.65 33.16
CA ASP A 665 18.97 30.95 33.77
C ASP A 665 19.49 30.80 35.20
N HIS A 666 18.93 29.86 35.96
CA HIS A 666 19.39 29.52 37.30
C HIS A 666 20.79 28.90 37.28
N LEU A 667 20.97 27.82 36.51
CA LEU A 667 22.18 27.01 36.53
C LEU A 667 23.43 27.80 36.14
N TYR A 668 23.44 28.54 35.01
CA TYR A 668 24.65 29.30 34.64
C TYR A 668 24.92 30.53 35.51
N SER A 669 24.02 30.86 36.44
CA SER A 669 24.26 31.89 37.45
C SER A 669 25.01 31.34 38.68
N LEU A 670 25.18 30.01 38.78
CA LEU A 670 25.93 29.35 39.85
C LEU A 670 27.45 29.52 39.65
N PRO A 671 28.21 29.85 40.71
CA PRO A 671 29.65 30.09 40.60
C PRO A 671 30.47 28.83 40.26
N GLU A 672 29.95 27.62 40.51
CA GLU A 672 30.62 26.35 40.25
C GLU A 672 30.60 25.93 38.76
N ILE A 673 29.86 26.65 37.90
CA ILE A 673 29.76 26.35 36.47
C ILE A 673 30.88 27.06 35.69
N GLU A 674 31.90 26.29 35.34
CA GLU A 674 32.92 26.66 34.37
C GLU A 674 32.59 26.04 33.01
N LEU A 675 32.38 26.89 32.00
CA LEU A 675 32.10 26.46 30.63
C LEU A 675 33.37 26.59 29.78
N SER A 676 33.72 25.54 29.06
CA SER A 676 34.76 25.60 28.03
C SER A 676 34.32 26.48 26.86
N GLN A 677 35.28 26.93 26.04
CA GLN A 677 35.02 27.70 24.82
C GLN A 677 34.01 26.97 23.91
N ASP A 678 34.18 25.67 23.67
CA ASP A 678 33.28 24.88 22.83
C ASP A 678 31.87 24.76 23.43
N GLU A 679 31.75 24.64 24.76
CA GLU A 679 30.44 24.62 25.43
C GLU A 679 29.73 25.97 25.34
N MET A 680 30.47 27.08 25.44
CA MET A 680 29.96 28.43 25.23
C MET A 680 29.50 28.65 23.79
N ASP A 681 30.32 28.26 22.80
CA ASP A 681 29.96 28.34 21.37
C ASP A 681 28.64 27.61 21.11
N ASN A 682 28.50 26.38 21.62
CA ASN A 682 27.31 25.56 21.45
C ASN A 682 26.08 26.17 22.13
N LEU A 683 26.22 26.67 23.36
CA LEU A 683 25.10 27.24 24.12
C LEU A 683 24.61 28.55 23.51
N VAL A 684 25.53 29.44 23.12
CA VAL A 684 25.21 30.70 22.44
C VAL A 684 24.52 30.43 21.11
N ALA A 685 25.03 29.46 20.32
CA ALA A 685 24.39 29.08 19.07
C ALA A 685 22.97 28.54 19.27
N TYR A 686 22.76 27.73 20.31
CA TYR A 686 21.46 27.15 20.62
C TYR A 686 20.44 28.22 21.08
N LEU A 687 20.84 29.11 21.98
CA LEU A 687 19.98 30.21 22.43
C LEU A 687 19.60 31.16 21.28
N ALA A 688 20.56 31.46 20.40
CA ALA A 688 20.33 32.28 19.22
C ALA A 688 19.40 31.60 18.20
N GLU A 689 19.53 30.27 18.00
CA GLU A 689 18.64 29.49 17.13
C GLU A 689 17.17 29.58 17.55
N HIS A 690 16.91 29.65 18.87
CA HIS A 690 15.57 29.76 19.46
C HIS A 690 15.14 31.20 19.82
N GLY A 691 15.83 32.22 19.30
CA GLY A 691 15.40 33.62 19.45
C GLY A 691 15.56 34.21 20.86
N ARG A 692 16.28 33.54 21.77
CA ARG A 692 16.44 33.95 23.19
C ARG A 692 17.53 35.03 23.35
N VAL A 693 17.36 36.17 22.69
CA VAL A 693 18.36 37.25 22.62
C VAL A 693 18.73 37.78 24.01
N GLU A 694 17.78 37.88 24.96
CA GLU A 694 18.07 38.35 26.32
C GLU A 694 18.93 37.35 27.11
N ASN A 695 18.69 36.04 26.98
CA ASN A 695 19.55 35.02 27.56
C ASN A 695 20.95 35.05 26.93
N VAL A 696 21.06 35.24 25.62
CA VAL A 696 22.36 35.44 24.95
C VAL A 696 23.07 36.66 25.52
N LYS A 697 22.41 37.81 25.62
CA LYS A 697 22.99 39.05 26.18
C LYS A 697 23.49 38.84 27.62
N LYS A 698 22.69 38.19 28.47
CA LYS A 698 23.04 37.89 29.86
C LYS A 698 24.26 36.97 29.93
N LEU A 699 24.26 35.89 29.15
CA LEU A 699 25.35 34.91 29.09
C LEU A 699 26.67 35.53 28.61
N LEU A 700 26.64 36.28 27.50
CA LEU A 700 27.83 36.96 26.95
C LEU A 700 28.43 37.95 27.97
N LYS A 701 27.58 38.62 28.75
CA LYS A 701 27.99 39.57 29.78
C LYS A 701 28.55 38.88 31.04
N LEU A 702 27.92 37.80 31.50
CA LEU A 702 28.33 37.08 32.71
C LEU A 702 29.72 36.44 32.56
N TYR A 703 30.02 35.89 31.38
CA TYR A 703 31.27 35.18 31.10
C TYR A 703 32.32 36.02 30.34
N ASP A 704 32.06 37.32 30.10
CA ASP A 704 32.87 38.21 29.23
C ASP A 704 33.31 37.54 27.90
N TYR A 705 32.39 36.76 27.32
CA TYR A 705 32.69 35.89 26.18
C TYR A 705 32.43 36.61 24.85
N LYS A 706 33.34 36.43 23.88
CA LYS A 706 33.24 37.01 22.53
C LYS A 706 33.16 35.89 21.48
N PRO A 707 32.05 35.81 20.72
CA PRO A 707 31.89 34.76 19.72
C PRO A 707 32.88 34.93 18.56
N SER A 708 33.36 33.82 18.02
CA SER A 708 34.22 33.81 16.84
C SER A 708 33.46 34.26 15.57
N THR A 709 34.19 34.63 14.53
CA THR A 709 33.60 35.00 13.22
C THR A 709 32.89 33.81 12.55
N GLU A 710 33.42 32.60 12.74
CA GLU A 710 32.85 31.35 12.24
C GLU A 710 31.55 30.99 12.98
N LEU A 711 31.55 31.10 14.31
CA LEU A 711 30.34 30.92 15.12
C LEU A 711 29.26 31.93 14.73
N THR A 712 29.63 33.21 14.61
CA THR A 712 28.71 34.28 14.19
C THR A 712 28.10 33.99 12.82
N SER A 713 28.90 33.52 11.86
CA SER A 713 28.41 33.12 10.54
C SER A 713 27.42 31.95 10.61
N THR A 714 27.68 30.97 11.49
CA THR A 714 26.80 29.82 11.72
C THR A 714 25.49 30.23 12.36
N ILE A 715 25.54 31.12 13.36
CA ILE A 715 24.36 31.67 14.03
C ILE A 715 23.52 32.48 13.06
N LEU A 716 24.12 33.38 12.29
CA LEU A 716 23.41 34.17 11.29
C LEU A 716 22.73 33.26 10.25
N LYS A 717 23.42 32.20 9.79
CA LYS A 717 22.82 31.22 8.88
C LYS A 717 21.56 30.59 9.48
N LYS A 718 21.63 30.09 10.72
CA LYS A 718 20.49 29.47 11.41
C LYS A 718 19.36 30.46 11.69
N ALA A 719 19.69 31.66 12.16
CA ALA A 719 18.72 32.72 12.42
C ALA A 719 17.98 33.13 11.15
N ILE A 720 18.70 33.21 10.01
CA ILE A 720 18.08 33.42 8.70
C ILE A 720 17.19 32.24 8.33
N THR A 721 17.60 31.00 8.57
CA THR A 721 16.76 29.82 8.29
C THR A 721 15.46 29.82 9.10
N ASN A 722 15.47 30.32 10.33
CA ASN A 722 14.32 30.33 11.23
C ASN A 722 13.54 31.67 11.25
N ASP A 723 13.81 32.58 10.30
CA ASP A 723 13.23 33.94 10.23
C ASP A 723 13.36 34.79 11.52
N ASN A 724 14.46 34.60 12.26
CA ASN A 724 14.69 35.27 13.53
C ASN A 724 15.41 36.62 13.36
N LEU A 725 14.68 37.65 12.88
CA LEU A 725 15.22 38.99 12.62
C LEU A 725 15.96 39.59 13.84
N GLN A 726 15.43 39.42 15.05
CA GLN A 726 16.04 40.00 16.25
C GLN A 726 17.44 39.46 16.54
N VAL A 727 17.66 38.17 16.26
CA VAL A 727 18.96 37.51 16.42
C VAL A 727 19.92 38.02 15.35
N VAL A 728 19.45 38.15 14.10
CA VAL A 728 20.25 38.73 13.00
C VAL A 728 20.67 40.16 13.34
N ILE A 729 19.75 41.00 13.80
CA ILE A 729 20.03 42.39 14.18
C ILE A 729 21.09 42.42 15.30
N TYR A 730 20.91 41.61 16.33
CA TYR A 730 21.82 41.59 17.48
C TYR A 730 23.24 41.17 17.07
N PHE A 731 23.41 40.03 16.41
CA PHE A 731 24.73 39.52 16.02
C PHE A 731 25.42 40.39 14.96
N CYS A 732 24.68 41.08 14.09
CA CYS A 732 25.26 42.06 13.16
C CYS A 732 25.69 43.38 13.82
N LYS A 733 25.22 43.67 15.05
CA LYS A 733 25.60 44.87 15.82
C LYS A 733 26.71 44.60 16.84
N LEU A 734 27.05 43.34 17.09
CA LEU A 734 28.15 42.99 18.00
C LEU A 734 29.49 43.53 17.46
N PRO A 735 30.38 44.03 18.34
CA PRO A 735 31.70 44.54 17.95
C PRO A 735 32.69 43.39 17.67
N VAL A 736 32.33 42.52 16.73
CA VAL A 736 33.11 41.36 16.28
C VAL A 736 33.50 41.55 14.82
N GLU A 737 34.60 40.95 14.39
CA GLU A 737 35.02 40.98 12.99
C GLU A 737 33.92 40.40 12.07
N SER A 738 33.61 41.13 10.99
CA SER A 738 32.54 40.74 10.07
C SER A 738 32.94 39.51 9.23
N PRO A 739 32.01 38.61 8.90
CA PRO A 739 32.26 37.48 8.00
C PRO A 739 32.83 37.92 6.64
N LYS A 740 33.58 37.02 5.99
CA LYS A 740 34.06 37.23 4.61
C LYS A 740 32.90 37.53 3.65
N GLN A 741 33.14 38.36 2.64
CA GLN A 741 32.12 38.76 1.66
C GLN A 741 31.43 37.58 0.97
N SER A 742 32.17 36.49 0.68
CA SER A 742 31.59 35.27 0.10
C SER A 742 30.54 34.61 1.02
N THR A 743 30.76 34.66 2.33
CA THR A 743 29.81 34.18 3.34
C THR A 743 28.60 35.11 3.41
N LEU A 744 28.80 36.43 3.44
CA LEU A 744 27.70 37.42 3.43
C LEU A 744 26.80 37.24 2.19
N ASP A 745 27.40 37.06 1.02
CA ASP A 745 26.67 36.80 -0.23
C ASP A 745 25.86 35.49 -0.16
N ARG A 746 26.37 34.47 0.52
CA ARG A 746 25.65 33.20 0.73
C ARG A 746 24.49 33.35 1.72
N LEU A 747 24.69 34.08 2.82
CA LEU A 747 23.66 34.37 3.81
C LEU A 747 22.53 35.20 3.19
N PHE A 748 22.88 36.20 2.39
CA PHE A 748 21.90 37.03 1.68
C PHE A 748 21.09 36.21 0.66
N LYS A 749 21.74 35.37 -0.15
CA LYS A 749 21.05 34.46 -1.07
C LYS A 749 20.12 33.50 -0.34
N LEU A 750 20.52 32.99 0.82
CA LEU A 750 19.68 32.13 1.65
C LEU A 750 18.42 32.87 2.12
N ALA A 751 18.53 34.11 2.59
CA ALA A 751 17.39 34.92 3.00
C ALA A 751 16.40 35.17 1.84
N ILE A 752 16.91 35.40 0.63
CA ILE A 752 16.08 35.53 -0.60
C ILE A 752 15.37 34.23 -0.94
N GLN A 753 16.08 33.09 -0.89
CA GLN A 753 15.50 31.78 -1.18
C GLN A 753 14.35 31.41 -0.23
N LEU A 754 14.50 31.77 1.05
CA LEU A 754 13.49 31.54 2.08
C LEU A 754 12.42 32.64 2.14
N GLN A 755 12.55 33.71 1.35
CA GLN A 755 11.61 34.84 1.29
C GLN A 755 11.46 35.60 2.61
N HIS A 756 12.52 35.67 3.41
CA HIS A 756 12.53 36.38 4.69
C HIS A 756 12.84 37.88 4.47
N TRP A 757 11.83 38.60 4.00
CA TRP A 757 11.98 39.94 3.42
C TRP A 757 12.49 41.03 4.39
N ASP A 758 12.12 40.97 5.66
CA ASP A 758 12.62 41.92 6.66
C ASP A 758 14.13 41.72 6.94
N ILE A 759 14.58 40.47 6.95
CA ILE A 759 15.99 40.11 7.06
C ILE A 759 16.75 40.57 5.81
N VAL A 760 16.19 40.34 4.62
CA VAL A 760 16.76 40.83 3.34
C VAL A 760 16.93 42.34 3.37
N ARG A 761 15.88 43.08 3.77
CA ARG A 761 15.89 44.55 3.90
C ARG A 761 16.98 45.02 4.86
N TYR A 762 17.11 44.36 6.01
CA TYR A 762 18.12 44.69 7.00
C TYR A 762 19.54 44.42 6.49
N LEU A 763 19.79 43.23 5.93
CA LEU A 763 21.12 42.87 5.42
C LEU A 763 21.55 43.78 4.27
N ALA A 764 20.64 44.07 3.32
CA ALA A 764 20.93 44.95 2.18
C ALA A 764 21.35 46.37 2.61
N ASN A 765 20.80 46.87 3.73
CA ASN A 765 21.10 48.19 4.28
C ASN A 765 22.13 48.16 5.44
N SER A 766 22.75 47.02 5.74
CA SER A 766 23.77 46.91 6.78
C SER A 766 25.09 47.59 6.38
N LYS A 767 25.86 48.08 7.35
CA LYS A 767 27.17 48.74 7.08
C LYS A 767 28.29 47.73 6.79
N HIS A 768 28.31 46.63 7.55
CA HIS A 768 29.38 45.63 7.49
C HIS A 768 28.89 44.25 7.01
N TYR A 769 27.57 44.07 6.89
CA TYR A 769 26.94 42.79 6.50
C TYR A 769 26.18 42.88 5.18
N SER A 770 26.43 43.91 4.37
CA SER A 770 25.80 44.08 3.05
C SER A 770 26.32 43.04 2.04
N PRO A 771 25.45 42.52 1.14
CA PRO A 771 25.89 41.66 0.05
C PRO A 771 26.73 42.45 -0.96
N SER A 772 27.46 41.73 -1.80
CA SER A 772 28.16 42.32 -2.93
C SER A 772 27.15 42.86 -3.95
N GLN A 773 27.52 43.92 -4.66
CA GLN A 773 26.68 44.51 -5.71
C GLN A 773 26.24 43.47 -6.75
N THR A 774 27.14 42.54 -7.12
CA THR A 774 26.82 41.48 -8.09
C THR A 774 25.78 40.50 -7.57
N THR A 775 25.80 40.17 -6.27
CA THR A 775 24.82 39.28 -5.66
C THR A 775 23.46 39.97 -5.52
N LEU A 776 23.44 41.25 -5.13
CA LEU A 776 22.22 42.04 -5.04
C LEU A 776 21.51 42.17 -6.40
N GLU A 777 22.23 42.50 -7.46
CA GLU A 777 21.67 42.65 -8.81
C GLU A 777 21.15 41.33 -9.39
N LYS A 778 21.85 40.22 -9.12
CA LYS A 778 21.35 38.89 -9.50
C LYS A 778 20.08 38.52 -8.75
N ALA A 779 20.02 38.81 -7.45
CA ALA A 779 18.83 38.59 -6.64
C ALA A 779 17.65 39.42 -7.16
N PHE A 780 17.87 40.69 -7.52
CA PHE A 780 16.84 41.55 -8.12
C PHE A 780 16.29 40.96 -9.43
N GLN A 781 17.16 40.50 -10.33
CA GLN A 781 16.73 39.87 -11.58
C GLN A 781 15.97 38.56 -11.36
N GLN A 782 16.44 37.73 -10.43
CA GLN A 782 15.83 36.44 -10.12
C GLN A 782 14.44 36.61 -9.49
N THR A 783 14.29 37.52 -8.52
CA THR A 783 13.01 37.82 -7.85
C THR A 783 11.99 38.41 -8.84
N ALA A 784 12.43 39.29 -9.75
CA ALA A 784 11.59 39.80 -10.83
C ALA A 784 11.12 38.71 -11.81
N LEU A 785 11.97 37.73 -12.11
CA LEU A 785 11.60 36.56 -12.92
C LEU A 785 10.68 35.59 -12.16
N ALA A 786 10.84 35.47 -10.85
CA ALA A 786 10.02 34.62 -9.99
C ALA A 786 8.68 35.26 -9.57
N MET A 787 8.33 36.42 -10.12
CA MET A 787 7.09 37.16 -9.79
C MET A 787 6.99 37.63 -8.33
N GLN A 788 8.12 37.75 -7.64
CA GLN A 788 8.21 38.19 -6.23
C GLN A 788 8.25 39.72 -6.15
N HIS A 789 7.10 40.36 -6.32
CA HIS A 789 6.96 41.83 -6.40
C HIS A 789 7.40 42.58 -5.12
N GLU A 790 7.10 42.06 -3.93
CA GLU A 790 7.58 42.63 -2.65
C GLU A 790 9.11 42.61 -2.55
N ALA A 791 9.74 41.53 -3.01
CA ALA A 791 11.19 41.41 -3.05
C ALA A 791 11.81 42.45 -4.00
N VAL A 792 11.18 42.68 -5.16
CA VAL A 792 11.63 43.66 -6.15
C VAL A 792 11.56 45.08 -5.59
N GLU A 793 10.51 45.40 -4.83
CA GLU A 793 10.38 46.69 -4.15
C GLU A 793 11.48 46.88 -3.09
N ILE A 794 11.70 45.86 -2.25
CA ILE A 794 12.72 45.90 -1.19
C ILE A 794 14.13 46.03 -1.77
N LEU A 795 14.44 45.23 -2.80
CA LEU A 795 15.77 45.23 -3.43
C LEU A 795 15.99 46.47 -4.31
N GLY A 796 14.92 47.05 -4.88
CA GLY A 796 14.98 48.28 -5.67
C GLY A 796 15.21 49.52 -4.81
N ASN A 797 14.77 49.52 -3.56
CA ASN A 797 14.88 50.63 -2.61
C ASN A 797 16.06 50.52 -1.63
N VAL A 798 17.13 49.81 -2.00
CA VAL A 798 18.34 49.68 -1.16
C VAL A 798 19.16 50.98 -1.21
N GLU A 799 19.35 51.64 -0.07
CA GLU A 799 19.99 52.96 0.00
C GLU A 799 21.51 52.90 -0.16
N LYS A 800 22.17 51.91 0.45
CA LYS A 800 23.65 51.86 0.52
C LYS A 800 24.31 51.39 -0.76
N THR A 801 23.74 50.38 -1.39
CA THR A 801 24.28 49.74 -2.60
C THR A 801 23.17 49.58 -3.64
N PRO A 802 22.64 50.68 -4.21
CA PRO A 802 21.48 50.61 -5.08
C PRO A 802 21.74 49.74 -6.32
N VAL A 803 20.70 49.03 -6.77
CA VAL A 803 20.71 48.25 -8.02
C VAL A 803 20.89 49.22 -9.18
N ARG A 804 21.82 48.93 -10.10
CA ARG A 804 22.06 49.80 -11.26
C ARG A 804 20.82 49.87 -12.16
N ALA A 805 20.53 51.06 -12.70
CA ALA A 805 19.41 51.32 -13.61
C ALA A 805 19.32 50.29 -14.77
N ILE A 806 20.44 49.97 -15.41
CA ILE A 806 20.50 48.98 -16.51
C ILE A 806 19.95 47.59 -16.12
N VAL A 807 20.08 47.19 -14.85
CA VAL A 807 19.56 45.92 -14.33
C VAL A 807 18.05 46.00 -14.13
N ILE A 808 17.57 47.12 -13.58
CA ILE A 808 16.15 47.41 -13.38
C ILE A 808 15.41 47.45 -14.72
N GLU A 809 15.97 48.14 -15.71
CA GLU A 809 15.42 48.23 -17.06
C GLU A 809 15.33 46.87 -17.77
N ARG A 810 16.37 46.03 -17.63
CA ARG A 810 16.34 44.65 -18.17
C ARG A 810 15.28 43.80 -17.50
N ALA A 811 15.09 43.95 -16.19
CA ALA A 811 14.05 43.26 -15.45
C ALA A 811 12.66 43.71 -15.91
N LEU A 812 12.45 45.02 -16.06
CA LEU A 812 11.21 45.62 -16.58
C LEU A 812 10.85 45.06 -17.96
N LEU A 813 11.82 45.06 -18.89
CA LEU A 813 11.63 44.53 -20.24
C LEU A 813 11.22 43.05 -20.22
N LYS A 814 11.91 42.25 -19.39
CA LYS A 814 11.67 40.81 -19.30
C LYS A 814 10.33 40.50 -18.63
N ALA A 815 9.99 41.20 -17.56
CA ALA A 815 8.69 41.11 -16.87
C ALA A 815 7.53 41.50 -17.81
N SER A 816 7.71 42.57 -18.58
CA SER A 816 6.73 43.04 -19.57
C SER A 816 6.52 42.05 -20.72
N LYS A 817 7.58 41.36 -21.16
CA LYS A 817 7.47 40.28 -22.15
C LYS A 817 6.75 39.05 -21.59
N LEU A 818 7.00 38.69 -20.32
CA LEU A 818 6.43 37.49 -19.70
C LEU A 818 5.03 37.67 -19.12
N GLY A 819 4.57 38.91 -18.91
CA GLY A 819 3.25 39.18 -18.36
C GLY A 819 3.22 39.30 -16.84
N HIS A 820 4.34 39.64 -16.20
CA HIS A 820 4.43 39.75 -14.74
C HIS A 820 3.93 41.10 -14.23
N THR A 821 2.61 41.34 -14.27
CA THR A 821 1.98 42.65 -13.99
C THR A 821 2.39 43.26 -12.65
N LYS A 822 2.34 42.51 -11.55
CA LYS A 822 2.70 43.02 -10.22
C LYS A 822 4.17 43.44 -10.12
N VAL A 823 5.07 42.73 -10.82
CA VAL A 823 6.49 43.09 -10.86
C VAL A 823 6.70 44.37 -11.66
N VAL A 824 6.01 44.54 -12.79
CA VAL A 824 6.07 45.79 -13.56
C VAL A 824 5.57 46.96 -12.72
N GLN A 825 4.45 46.79 -12.00
CA GLN A 825 3.93 47.79 -11.06
C GLN A 825 4.97 48.16 -10.00
N SER A 826 5.57 47.16 -9.33
CA SER A 826 6.60 47.40 -8.30
C SER A 826 7.88 48.04 -8.85
N ILE A 827 8.28 47.76 -10.09
CA ILE A 827 9.41 48.43 -10.73
C ILE A 827 9.05 49.88 -11.07
N CYS A 828 7.83 50.13 -11.56
CA CYS A 828 7.36 51.48 -11.88
C CYS A 828 7.08 52.35 -10.65
N SER A 829 6.91 51.76 -9.46
CA SER A 829 6.80 52.50 -8.20
C SER A 829 8.15 52.85 -7.59
N LEU A 830 9.28 52.36 -8.14
CA LEU A 830 10.62 52.80 -7.75
C LEU A 830 10.87 54.25 -8.18
N PRO A 831 11.84 54.96 -7.56
CA PRO A 831 12.16 56.34 -7.93
C PRO A 831 12.34 56.52 -9.46
N PRO A 832 11.67 57.52 -10.08
CA PRO A 832 11.59 57.66 -11.54
C PRO A 832 12.95 57.93 -12.20
N GLU A 833 13.96 58.35 -11.44
CA GLU A 833 15.33 58.53 -11.90
C GLU A 833 16.03 57.21 -12.27
N LEU A 834 15.47 56.06 -11.86
CA LEU A 834 16.04 54.72 -12.11
C LEU A 834 15.61 54.10 -13.44
N LEU A 835 14.63 54.68 -14.14
CA LEU A 835 14.09 54.16 -15.40
C LEU A 835 14.26 55.18 -16.52
N THR A 836 14.95 54.81 -17.61
CA THR A 836 14.94 55.64 -18.80
C THR A 836 13.60 55.57 -19.53
N LYS A 837 13.26 56.67 -20.21
CA LYS A 837 12.09 56.74 -21.10
C LYS A 837 12.10 55.60 -22.13
N ARG A 838 13.29 55.26 -22.65
CA ARG A 838 13.46 54.19 -23.63
C ARG A 838 13.10 52.81 -23.08
N ALA A 839 13.45 52.52 -21.82
CA ALA A 839 13.11 51.25 -21.20
C ALA A 839 11.60 51.06 -21.03
N ILE A 840 10.87 52.13 -20.70
CA ILE A 840 9.41 52.14 -20.61
C ILE A 840 8.77 51.93 -21.98
N GLU A 841 9.31 52.58 -23.02
CA GLU A 841 8.89 52.36 -24.42
C GLU A 841 9.05 50.90 -24.84
N ASP A 842 10.24 50.33 -24.65
CA ASP A 842 10.53 48.94 -25.03
C ASP A 842 9.64 47.96 -24.24
N ALA A 843 9.38 48.23 -22.96
CA ALA A 843 8.47 47.45 -22.11
C ALA A 843 7.02 47.46 -22.65
N LEU A 844 6.50 48.63 -23.03
CA LEU A 844 5.18 48.77 -23.64
C LEU A 844 5.09 47.99 -24.95
N GLU A 845 6.10 48.11 -25.81
CA GLU A 845 6.13 47.41 -27.10
C GLU A 845 6.13 45.88 -26.90
N GLN A 846 6.91 45.36 -25.94
CA GLN A 846 6.92 43.92 -25.63
C GLN A 846 5.57 43.46 -25.05
N ALA A 847 4.99 44.21 -24.10
CA ALA A 847 3.69 43.88 -23.52
C ALA A 847 2.58 43.88 -24.58
N ALA A 848 2.60 44.87 -25.49
CA ALA A 848 1.65 44.97 -26.59
C ALA A 848 1.78 43.83 -27.60
N ALA A 849 3.02 43.42 -27.93
CA ALA A 849 3.26 42.28 -28.82
C ALA A 849 2.73 40.97 -28.24
N GLN A 850 2.88 40.77 -26.94
CA GLN A 850 2.46 39.53 -26.27
C GLN A 850 0.97 39.53 -25.90
N GLY A 851 0.34 40.70 -25.77
CA GLY A 851 -1.08 40.84 -25.47
C GLY A 851 -1.41 41.07 -23.99
N HIS A 852 -0.43 41.55 -23.19
CA HIS A 852 -0.59 41.71 -21.75
C HIS A 852 -1.29 43.04 -21.42
N LEU A 853 -2.62 43.02 -21.42
CA LEU A 853 -3.46 44.21 -21.21
C LEU A 853 -3.15 44.93 -19.91
N ASP A 854 -3.04 44.22 -18.79
CA ASP A 854 -2.85 44.85 -17.48
C ASP A 854 -1.52 45.61 -17.35
N ILE A 855 -0.50 45.16 -18.09
CA ILE A 855 0.80 45.84 -18.16
C ILE A 855 0.69 47.07 -19.05
N VAL A 856 0.05 46.93 -20.22
CA VAL A 856 -0.18 48.05 -21.12
C VAL A 856 -1.04 49.11 -20.46
N SER A 857 -2.07 48.73 -19.68
CA SER A 857 -2.90 49.68 -18.96
C SER A 857 -2.09 50.40 -17.89
N CYS A 858 -1.36 49.66 -17.04
CA CYS A 858 -0.51 50.22 -16.00
C CYS A 858 0.54 51.21 -16.54
N LEU A 859 1.23 50.88 -17.64
CA LEU A 859 2.22 51.75 -18.26
C LEU A 859 1.60 53.00 -18.93
N CYS A 860 0.32 52.93 -19.31
CA CYS A 860 -0.40 54.03 -19.98
C CYS A 860 -1.24 54.90 -19.02
N GLU A 861 -1.37 54.52 -17.75
CA GLU A 861 -2.14 55.26 -16.75
C GLU A 861 -1.47 56.62 -16.42
N PRO A 862 -2.26 57.70 -16.28
CA PRO A 862 -1.74 59.01 -15.93
C PRO A 862 -1.27 59.03 -14.47
N GLY A 863 0.04 58.88 -14.27
CA GLY A 863 0.68 58.91 -12.95
C GLY A 863 1.91 58.01 -12.84
N THR A 864 1.99 56.94 -13.65
CA THR A 864 3.14 56.01 -13.65
C THR A 864 4.27 56.50 -14.54
N THR A 865 3.97 56.96 -15.77
CA THR A 865 4.98 57.52 -16.70
C THR A 865 4.32 58.52 -17.67
N THR A 866 4.95 59.67 -17.95
CA THR A 866 4.45 60.61 -18.98
C THR A 866 4.81 60.10 -20.38
N LEU A 867 4.01 59.18 -20.93
CA LEU A 867 4.21 58.68 -22.29
C LEU A 867 3.71 59.68 -23.33
N ARG A 868 4.49 59.89 -24.39
CA ARG A 868 4.10 60.74 -25.52
C ARG A 868 3.22 59.93 -26.50
N PRO A 869 2.34 60.60 -27.27
CA PRO A 869 1.51 59.95 -28.30
C PRO A 869 2.24 59.00 -29.28
N PRO A 870 3.50 59.23 -29.71
CA PRO A 870 4.20 58.31 -30.61
C PRO A 870 4.40 56.90 -30.04
N VAL A 871 4.56 56.78 -28.72
CA VAL A 871 4.80 55.50 -28.03
C VAL A 871 3.52 54.67 -27.95
N ILE A 872 2.41 55.32 -27.60
CA ILE A 872 1.07 54.73 -27.61
C ILE A 872 0.70 54.29 -29.02
N ASN A 873 1.03 55.11 -30.03
CA ASN A 873 0.82 54.76 -31.42
C ASN A 873 1.61 53.51 -31.84
N SER A 874 2.86 53.36 -31.37
CA SER A 874 3.67 52.16 -31.60
C SER A 874 3.03 50.93 -30.96
N GLY A 875 2.62 51.03 -29.69
CA GLY A 875 1.95 49.94 -28.96
C GLY A 875 0.66 49.46 -29.64
N MET A 876 -0.20 50.39 -30.06
CA MET A 876 -1.43 50.04 -30.80
C MET A 876 -1.13 49.39 -32.15
N LYS A 877 -0.14 49.89 -32.90
CA LYS A 877 0.28 49.28 -34.16
C LYS A 877 0.76 47.84 -33.97
N ILE A 878 1.58 47.60 -32.95
CA ILE A 878 2.08 46.26 -32.60
C ILE A 878 0.92 45.35 -32.19
N ALA A 879 -0.04 45.85 -31.39
CA ALA A 879 -1.20 45.08 -30.98
C ALA A 879 -2.05 44.62 -32.19
N VAL A 880 -2.24 45.48 -33.19
CA VAL A 880 -2.92 45.13 -34.45
C VAL A 880 -2.11 44.12 -35.26
N GLN A 881 -0.80 44.34 -35.42
CA GLN A 881 0.08 43.39 -36.11
C GLN A 881 0.05 41.99 -35.46
N ALA A 882 0.03 41.94 -34.12
CA ALA A 882 0.00 40.72 -33.33
C ALA A 882 -1.42 40.13 -33.15
N GLY A 883 -2.47 40.80 -33.64
CA GLY A 883 -3.85 40.32 -33.58
C GLY A 883 -4.48 40.37 -32.17
N LYS A 884 -4.08 41.31 -31.31
CA LYS A 884 -4.49 41.40 -29.90
C LYS A 884 -5.72 42.32 -29.73
N LEU A 885 -6.92 41.78 -29.95
CA LEU A 885 -8.19 42.52 -29.90
C LEU A 885 -8.41 43.30 -28.58
N SER A 886 -8.12 42.69 -27.43
CA SER A 886 -8.32 43.30 -26.11
C SER A 886 -7.52 44.59 -25.93
N LEU A 887 -6.28 44.61 -26.43
CA LEU A 887 -5.43 45.80 -26.42
C LEU A 887 -5.92 46.85 -27.41
N VAL A 888 -6.39 46.46 -28.59
CA VAL A 888 -6.96 47.39 -29.57
C VAL A 888 -8.20 48.07 -29.01
N ASN A 889 -9.09 47.32 -28.34
CA ASN A 889 -10.24 47.88 -27.66
C ASN A 889 -9.82 48.88 -26.56
N TYR A 890 -8.80 48.54 -25.77
CA TYR A 890 -8.26 49.42 -24.74
C TYR A 890 -7.68 50.72 -25.33
N PHE A 891 -6.82 50.64 -26.35
CA PHE A 891 -6.31 51.83 -27.03
C PHE A 891 -7.43 52.66 -27.66
N CYS A 892 -8.46 52.01 -28.21
CA CYS A 892 -9.62 52.69 -28.80
C CYS A 892 -10.53 53.36 -27.76
N SER A 893 -10.50 52.94 -26.50
CA SER A 893 -11.27 53.55 -25.41
C SER A 893 -10.53 54.68 -24.68
N MET A 894 -9.23 54.87 -24.95
CA MET A 894 -8.41 55.92 -24.34
C MET A 894 -8.87 57.33 -24.71
N THR A 895 -9.05 58.17 -23.69
CA THR A 895 -9.43 59.59 -23.83
C THR A 895 -8.27 60.51 -23.47
N GLY A 896 -8.38 61.81 -23.80
CA GLY A 896 -7.36 62.82 -23.45
C GLY A 896 -6.11 62.80 -24.35
N SER A 897 -4.95 63.17 -23.78
CA SER A 897 -3.68 63.30 -24.51
C SER A 897 -3.08 61.97 -25.00
N ASN A 898 -3.57 60.85 -24.47
CA ASN A 898 -3.12 59.49 -24.78
C ASN A 898 -3.97 58.81 -25.88
N LYS A 899 -4.91 59.55 -26.48
CA LYS A 899 -5.77 59.05 -27.56
C LYS A 899 -4.96 58.74 -28.83
N PRO A 900 -5.21 57.59 -29.50
CA PRO A 900 -4.65 57.29 -30.80
C PRO A 900 -4.90 58.39 -31.83
N THR A 901 -3.88 58.72 -32.63
CA THR A 901 -4.04 59.75 -33.67
C THR A 901 -4.93 59.28 -34.83
N PRO A 902 -5.71 60.15 -35.49
CA PRO A 902 -6.57 59.76 -36.62
C PRO A 902 -5.81 59.04 -37.74
N ARG A 903 -4.58 59.49 -38.05
CA ARG A 903 -3.72 58.84 -39.05
C ARG A 903 -3.37 57.39 -38.67
N LEU A 904 -3.18 57.11 -37.39
CA LEU A 904 -2.92 55.75 -36.92
C LEU A 904 -4.18 54.89 -37.03
N ILE A 905 -5.35 55.42 -36.67
CA ILE A 905 -6.63 54.71 -36.83
C ILE A 905 -6.83 54.27 -38.29
N ASP A 906 -6.58 55.17 -39.24
CA ASP A 906 -6.64 54.86 -40.67
C ASP A 906 -5.67 53.75 -41.06
N GLN A 907 -4.40 53.87 -40.64
CA GLN A 907 -3.36 52.89 -40.94
C GLN A 907 -3.66 51.51 -40.33
N THR A 908 -4.12 51.47 -39.08
CA THR A 908 -4.43 50.23 -38.36
C THR A 908 -5.70 49.57 -38.86
N LEU A 909 -6.71 50.34 -39.29
CA LEU A 909 -7.89 49.82 -39.96
C LEU A 909 -7.52 49.12 -41.27
N VAL A 910 -6.73 49.79 -42.13
CA VAL A 910 -6.26 49.21 -43.40
C VAL A 910 -5.39 47.97 -43.16
N MET A 911 -4.57 47.98 -42.11
CA MET A 911 -3.75 46.84 -41.71
C MET A 911 -4.59 45.65 -41.25
N ALA A 912 -5.62 45.89 -40.45
CA ALA A 912 -6.56 44.86 -40.02
C ALA A 912 -7.31 44.26 -41.22
N ALA A 913 -7.72 45.08 -42.18
CA ALA A 913 -8.32 44.64 -43.44
C ALA A 913 -7.36 43.78 -44.26
N LYS A 914 -6.11 44.21 -44.40
CA LYS A 914 -5.06 43.46 -45.13
C LYS A 914 -4.82 42.09 -44.54
N ASN A 915 -4.76 42.03 -43.21
CA ASN A 915 -4.46 40.80 -42.48
C ASN A 915 -5.70 39.92 -42.26
N GLY A 916 -6.90 40.37 -42.67
CA GLY A 916 -8.15 39.63 -42.47
C GLY A 916 -8.60 39.53 -41.00
N GLN A 917 -8.19 40.47 -40.15
CA GLN A 917 -8.51 40.46 -38.73
C GLN A 917 -9.88 41.09 -38.48
N THR A 918 -10.96 40.36 -38.78
CA THR A 918 -12.33 40.90 -38.79
C THR A 918 -12.75 41.54 -37.47
N ALA A 919 -12.49 40.91 -36.32
CA ALA A 919 -12.89 41.46 -35.02
C ALA A 919 -12.15 42.77 -34.68
N ILE A 920 -10.85 42.87 -35.02
CA ILE A 920 -10.06 44.08 -34.85
C ILE A 920 -10.52 45.17 -35.81
N PHE A 921 -10.82 44.79 -37.05
CA PHE A 921 -11.39 45.69 -38.04
C PHE A 921 -12.71 46.31 -37.54
N MET A 922 -13.63 45.47 -37.03
CA MET A 922 -14.90 45.93 -36.47
C MET A 922 -14.70 46.84 -35.25
N ALA A 923 -13.77 46.50 -34.36
CA ALA A 923 -13.45 47.31 -33.19
C ALA A 923 -12.92 48.71 -33.55
N ILE A 924 -11.96 48.79 -34.49
CA ILE A 924 -11.40 50.07 -34.94
C ILE A 924 -12.46 50.86 -35.73
N HIS A 925 -13.24 50.19 -36.59
CA HIS A 925 -14.29 50.83 -37.39
C HIS A 925 -15.42 51.40 -36.52
N SER A 926 -15.79 50.68 -35.46
CA SER A 926 -16.85 51.09 -34.53
C SER A 926 -16.39 52.10 -33.47
N ASN A 927 -15.11 52.53 -33.49
CA ASN A 927 -14.59 53.49 -32.53
C ASN A 927 -15.25 54.87 -32.71
N HIS A 928 -16.11 55.25 -31.75
CA HIS A 928 -16.78 56.55 -31.73
C HIS A 928 -15.88 57.71 -31.31
N GLN A 929 -14.82 57.43 -30.56
CA GLN A 929 -13.91 58.47 -30.08
C GLN A 929 -13.05 59.01 -31.22
N THR A 930 -12.47 58.13 -32.03
CA THR A 930 -11.73 58.48 -33.27
C THR A 930 -12.21 57.59 -34.40
N PRO A 931 -13.24 58.03 -35.16
CA PRO A 931 -13.69 57.26 -36.29
C PRO A 931 -12.64 57.28 -37.42
N PRO A 932 -12.50 56.19 -38.18
CA PRO A 932 -11.63 56.16 -39.34
C PRO A 932 -12.11 57.10 -40.44
N GLY A 933 -11.17 57.65 -41.20
CA GLY A 933 -11.43 58.47 -42.36
C GLY A 933 -12.01 57.66 -43.53
N LYS A 934 -12.85 58.32 -44.35
CA LYS A 934 -13.53 57.70 -45.50
C LYS A 934 -12.57 56.98 -46.45
N HIS A 935 -11.40 57.58 -46.70
CA HIS A 935 -10.38 57.00 -47.58
C HIS A 935 -9.83 55.66 -47.06
N ALA A 936 -9.61 55.53 -45.75
CA ALA A 936 -9.14 54.29 -45.15
C ALA A 936 -10.20 53.18 -45.23
N ILE A 937 -11.48 53.54 -45.08
CA ILE A 937 -12.60 52.59 -45.24
C ILE A 937 -12.72 52.14 -46.71
N GLU A 938 -12.63 53.06 -47.67
CA GLU A 938 -12.64 52.74 -49.11
C GLU A 938 -11.46 51.85 -49.51
N GLN A 939 -10.26 52.16 -49.00
CA GLN A 939 -9.08 51.33 -49.22
C GLN A 939 -9.25 49.94 -48.61
N SER A 940 -9.80 49.85 -47.41
CA SER A 940 -10.09 48.57 -46.73
C SER A 940 -11.13 47.75 -47.48
N PHE A 941 -12.15 48.39 -48.04
CA PHE A 941 -13.17 47.74 -48.88
C PHE A 941 -12.55 47.13 -50.14
N GLN A 942 -11.73 47.88 -50.88
CA GLN A 942 -11.01 47.35 -52.04
C GLN A 942 -10.02 46.25 -51.65
N LEU A 943 -9.36 46.37 -50.51
CA LEU A 943 -8.42 45.37 -50.03
C LEU A 943 -9.13 44.07 -49.64
N ALA A 944 -10.29 44.14 -48.98
CA ALA A 944 -11.12 42.99 -48.67
C ALA A 944 -11.57 42.26 -49.94
N ILE A 945 -11.94 43.01 -51.00
CA ILE A 945 -12.30 42.45 -52.31
C ILE A 945 -11.12 41.76 -52.98
N THR A 946 -9.96 42.42 -53.04
CA THR A 946 -8.81 41.89 -53.77
C THR A 946 -8.11 40.73 -53.05
N THR A 947 -8.19 40.69 -51.72
CA THR A 947 -7.54 39.66 -50.88
C THR A 947 -8.49 38.58 -50.34
N GLY A 948 -9.76 38.60 -50.75
CA GLY A 948 -10.72 37.54 -50.43
C GLY A 948 -11.26 37.59 -48.98
N LYS A 949 -11.29 38.75 -48.31
CA LYS A 949 -11.73 38.85 -46.91
C LYS A 949 -13.24 39.09 -46.80
N LEU A 950 -14.01 38.04 -47.13
CA LEU A 950 -15.47 38.07 -47.16
C LEU A 950 -16.11 38.63 -45.87
N PRO A 951 -15.72 38.26 -44.63
CA PRO A 951 -16.37 38.77 -43.42
C PRO A 951 -16.21 40.29 -43.21
N ILE A 952 -15.12 40.88 -43.70
CA ILE A 952 -14.89 42.34 -43.62
C ILE A 952 -15.72 43.06 -44.68
N LEU A 953 -15.76 42.49 -45.89
CA LEU A 953 -16.59 43.00 -46.98
C LEU A 953 -18.08 42.95 -46.60
N ASP A 954 -18.52 41.83 -46.04
CA ASP A 954 -19.87 41.59 -45.55
C ASP A 954 -20.30 42.65 -44.52
N TYR A 955 -19.47 42.85 -43.50
CA TYR A 955 -19.66 43.86 -42.47
C TYR A 955 -19.76 45.28 -43.04
N LEU A 956 -18.87 45.66 -43.97
CA LEU A 956 -18.92 46.98 -44.61
C LEU A 956 -20.14 47.17 -45.51
N CYS A 957 -20.61 46.11 -46.18
CA CYS A 957 -21.79 46.18 -47.03
C CYS A 957 -23.10 46.29 -46.23
N ARG A 958 -23.15 45.72 -45.04
CA ARG A 958 -24.34 45.75 -44.15
C ARG A 958 -24.35 46.93 -43.19
N HIS A 959 -23.28 47.71 -43.11
CA HIS A 959 -23.22 48.90 -42.26
C HIS A 959 -23.67 50.17 -42.99
N GLU A 960 -24.78 50.75 -42.51
CA GLU A 960 -25.48 51.91 -43.08
C GLU A 960 -24.55 53.11 -43.34
N ARG A 961 -23.51 53.30 -42.53
CA ARG A 961 -22.59 54.45 -42.64
C ARG A 961 -21.65 54.44 -43.84
N TYR A 962 -21.42 53.29 -44.49
CA TYR A 962 -20.50 53.21 -45.64
C TYR A 962 -21.19 53.55 -46.98
N GLY A 963 -22.53 53.53 -47.04
CA GLY A 963 -23.31 53.93 -48.22
C GLY A 963 -22.88 53.15 -49.47
N VAL A 964 -23.10 51.84 -49.46
CA VAL A 964 -22.91 51.02 -50.66
C VAL A 964 -24.00 51.38 -51.67
N ASN A 965 -23.58 51.78 -52.87
CA ASN A 965 -24.48 52.08 -53.98
C ASN A 965 -24.22 51.12 -55.14
N GLN A 966 -25.12 51.10 -56.13
CA GLN A 966 -25.03 50.20 -57.28
C GLN A 966 -23.68 50.29 -58.00
N SER A 967 -23.12 51.49 -58.12
CA SER A 967 -21.81 51.70 -58.78
C SER A 967 -20.67 51.02 -58.01
N LYS A 968 -20.69 51.03 -56.67
CA LYS A 968 -19.67 50.37 -55.85
C LYS A 968 -19.78 48.84 -55.93
N ILE A 969 -20.99 48.29 -55.99
CA ILE A 969 -21.22 46.84 -56.14
C ILE A 969 -20.77 46.37 -57.52
N ASP A 970 -21.12 47.12 -58.57
CA ASP A 970 -20.71 46.85 -59.94
C ASP A 970 -19.17 46.87 -60.08
N GLN A 971 -18.51 47.85 -59.45
CA GLN A 971 -17.05 47.92 -59.41
C GLN A 971 -16.44 46.79 -58.56
N ALA A 972 -17.04 46.45 -57.43
CA ALA A 972 -16.59 45.36 -56.57
C ALA A 972 -16.63 44.00 -57.29
N LEU A 973 -17.69 43.72 -58.06
CA LEU A 973 -17.81 42.51 -58.88
C LEU A 973 -16.66 42.43 -59.90
N ILE A 974 -16.40 43.54 -60.62
CA ILE A 974 -15.33 43.59 -61.61
C ILE A 974 -13.96 43.39 -60.95
N SER A 975 -13.72 44.01 -59.78
CA SER A 975 -12.48 43.84 -59.02
C SER A 975 -12.32 42.41 -58.49
N ALA A 976 -13.38 41.78 -57.97
CA ALA A 976 -13.36 40.40 -57.48
C ALA A 976 -13.01 39.40 -58.60
N VAL A 977 -13.60 39.57 -59.79
CA VAL A 977 -13.26 38.75 -60.97
C VAL A 977 -11.82 38.97 -61.43
N LYS A 978 -11.34 40.23 -61.45
CA LYS A 978 -9.93 40.52 -61.77
C LYS A 978 -8.96 39.87 -60.79
N SER A 979 -9.32 39.81 -59.50
CA SER A 979 -8.50 39.22 -58.44
C SER A 979 -8.75 37.73 -58.21
N LYS A 980 -9.58 37.07 -59.04
CA LYS A 980 -9.92 35.64 -58.96
C LYS A 980 -10.58 35.22 -57.64
N GLN A 981 -11.38 36.09 -57.03
CA GLN A 981 -12.01 35.88 -55.72
C GLN A 981 -13.43 35.31 -55.87
N VAL A 982 -13.54 34.01 -56.14
CA VAL A 982 -14.80 33.31 -56.45
C VAL A 982 -15.85 33.45 -55.34
N GLU A 983 -15.44 33.32 -54.08
CA GLU A 983 -16.33 33.45 -52.91
C GLU A 983 -16.92 34.85 -52.75
N ILE A 984 -16.19 35.88 -53.18
CA ILE A 984 -16.71 37.25 -53.16
C ILE A 984 -17.67 37.47 -54.33
N VAL A 985 -17.40 36.86 -55.48
CA VAL A 985 -18.30 36.93 -56.64
C VAL A 985 -19.64 36.27 -56.33
N SER A 986 -19.65 35.10 -55.68
CA SER A 986 -20.90 34.46 -55.26
C SER A 986 -21.63 35.29 -54.22
N TYR A 987 -20.93 35.80 -53.19
CA TYR A 987 -21.53 36.66 -52.18
C TYR A 987 -22.20 37.92 -52.78
N LEU A 988 -21.52 38.60 -53.72
CA LEU A 988 -22.06 39.79 -54.39
C LEU A 988 -23.30 39.46 -55.24
N CYS A 989 -23.38 38.27 -55.83
CA CYS A 989 -24.48 37.88 -56.73
C CYS A 989 -25.69 37.29 -56.00
N GLU A 990 -25.49 36.59 -54.88
CA GLU A 990 -26.53 35.76 -54.24
C GLU A 990 -26.94 36.24 -52.84
N SER A 991 -26.00 36.84 -52.09
CA SER A 991 -26.18 37.04 -50.63
C SER A 991 -26.43 38.50 -50.22
N LEU A 992 -26.29 39.45 -51.15
CA LEU A 992 -26.54 40.87 -50.93
C LEU A 992 -27.92 41.26 -51.45
N GLU A 993 -28.63 42.10 -50.69
CA GLU A 993 -29.95 42.63 -51.09
C GLU A 993 -29.88 43.42 -52.40
N MET A 994 -28.76 44.08 -52.66
CA MET A 994 -28.48 44.79 -53.92
C MET A 994 -27.61 43.92 -54.83
N THR A 995 -28.21 43.36 -55.87
CA THR A 995 -27.49 42.53 -56.85
C THR A 995 -26.78 43.37 -57.92
N PRO A 996 -25.69 42.87 -58.54
CA PRO A 996 -24.94 43.62 -59.54
C PRO A 996 -25.78 43.89 -60.80
N SER A 997 -25.52 45.02 -61.47
CA SER A 997 -26.29 45.38 -62.66
C SER A 997 -26.01 44.43 -63.83
N ARG A 998 -26.99 44.28 -64.74
CA ARG A 998 -26.80 43.48 -65.97
C ARG A 998 -25.57 43.93 -66.80
N LYS A 999 -25.25 45.23 -66.78
CA LYS A 999 -24.07 45.77 -67.45
C LYS A 999 -22.79 45.29 -66.78
N ALA A 1000 -22.73 45.32 -65.45
CA ALA A 1000 -21.60 44.82 -64.69
C ALA A 1000 -21.42 43.31 -64.82
N LEU A 1001 -22.50 42.52 -64.80
CA LEU A 1001 -22.46 41.07 -65.03
C LEU A 1001 -21.89 40.71 -66.41
N ARG A 1002 -22.29 41.43 -67.48
CA ARG A 1002 -21.72 41.23 -68.83
C ARG A 1002 -20.22 41.56 -68.87
N ILE A 1003 -19.81 42.66 -68.24
CA ILE A 1003 -18.40 43.05 -68.16
C ILE A 1003 -17.62 42.00 -67.36
N ALA A 1004 -18.16 41.52 -66.24
CA ALA A 1004 -17.58 40.48 -65.40
C ALA A 1004 -17.41 39.15 -66.15
N VAL A 1005 -18.41 38.69 -66.92
CA VAL A 1005 -18.30 37.51 -67.80
C VAL A 1005 -17.20 37.71 -68.84
N SER A 1006 -17.18 38.85 -69.54
CA SER A 1006 -16.14 39.13 -70.54
C SER A 1006 -14.74 39.14 -69.91
N LYS A 1007 -14.62 39.64 -68.68
CA LYS A 1007 -13.35 39.71 -67.95
C LYS A 1007 -12.90 38.34 -67.43
N ALA A 1008 -13.82 37.52 -66.92
CA ALA A 1008 -13.56 36.14 -66.51
C ALA A 1008 -13.06 35.28 -67.67
N VAL A 1009 -13.69 35.40 -68.85
CA VAL A 1009 -13.26 34.73 -70.09
C VAL A 1009 -11.88 35.21 -70.53
N SER A 1010 -11.64 36.53 -70.54
CA SER A 1010 -10.32 37.08 -70.91
C SER A 1010 -9.20 36.75 -69.92
N SER A 1011 -9.53 36.26 -68.72
CA SER A 1011 -8.58 35.92 -67.65
C SER A 1011 -8.51 34.41 -67.37
N ASP A 1012 -9.04 33.59 -68.28
CA ASP A 1012 -9.06 32.12 -68.24
C ASP A 1012 -9.73 31.51 -66.99
N GLN A 1013 -10.85 32.11 -66.55
CA GLN A 1013 -11.67 31.62 -65.44
C GLN A 1013 -12.99 31.05 -65.97
N THR A 1014 -12.92 29.86 -66.59
CA THR A 1014 -14.06 29.22 -67.29
C THR A 1014 -15.24 28.97 -66.36
N ASP A 1015 -15.00 28.37 -65.19
CA ASP A 1015 -16.06 28.00 -64.24
C ASP A 1015 -16.76 29.24 -63.67
N LEU A 1016 -15.99 30.30 -63.40
CA LEU A 1016 -16.54 31.57 -62.93
C LEU A 1016 -17.34 32.29 -64.03
N ALA A 1017 -16.89 32.18 -65.29
CA ALA A 1017 -17.62 32.73 -66.43
C ALA A 1017 -18.95 32.00 -66.66
N ASP A 1018 -18.97 30.67 -66.52
CA ASP A 1018 -20.19 29.86 -66.61
C ASP A 1018 -21.15 30.14 -65.47
N TYR A 1019 -20.63 30.26 -64.24
CA TYR A 1019 -21.40 30.68 -63.07
C TYR A 1019 -22.02 32.07 -63.25
N LEU A 1020 -21.30 33.05 -63.80
CA LEU A 1020 -21.84 34.39 -64.07
C LEU A 1020 -22.84 34.41 -65.24
N ARG A 1021 -22.70 33.50 -66.22
CA ARG A 1021 -23.62 33.38 -67.37
C ARG A 1021 -24.99 32.87 -66.94
N SER A 1022 -25.04 31.83 -66.10
CA SER A 1022 -26.30 31.26 -65.61
C SER A 1022 -27.16 32.30 -64.87
N HIS A 1023 -26.52 33.24 -64.16
CA HIS A 1023 -27.17 34.34 -63.45
C HIS A 1023 -27.55 35.54 -64.34
N SER A 1024 -27.08 35.60 -65.59
CA SER A 1024 -27.40 36.66 -66.55
C SER A 1024 -28.67 36.40 -67.38
N SER A 1025 -29.14 35.14 -67.43
CA SER A 1025 -30.29 34.69 -68.22
C SER A 1025 -31.47 34.31 -67.32
N GLY A 1026 -32.38 35.25 -67.06
CA GLY A 1026 -33.58 34.99 -66.26
C GLY A 1026 -34.63 34.14 -66.99
N LYS A 1027 -35.12 33.08 -66.34
CA LYS A 1027 -36.45 32.48 -66.57
C LYS A 1027 -37.08 32.00 -65.25
N SER A 1028 -38.36 32.35 -65.10
CA SER A 1028 -39.29 32.03 -64.02
C SER A 1028 -39.88 30.60 -64.13
N LYS A 1029 -40.21 30.01 -62.97
CA LYS A 1029 -41.07 28.82 -62.69
C LYS A 1029 -42.39 28.81 -63.52
N PRO A 1030 -43.14 27.69 -63.76
CA PRO A 1030 -43.71 26.78 -62.72
C PRO A 1030 -44.11 25.29 -63.05
N VAL A 1031 -44.39 24.51 -61.98
CA VAL A 1031 -45.50 23.53 -61.70
C VAL A 1031 -45.54 22.06 -62.27
N ASP A 1032 -45.65 21.12 -61.29
CA ASP A 1032 -46.31 19.78 -61.17
C ASP A 1032 -46.00 18.61 -62.16
N THR A 1033 -45.93 17.31 -61.82
CA THR A 1033 -46.48 16.44 -60.75
C THR A 1033 -45.73 15.08 -60.70
N LEU A 1034 -45.63 14.47 -59.49
CA LEU A 1034 -45.69 13.03 -59.06
C LEU A 1034 -44.90 11.94 -59.84
N THR A 1035 -44.18 10.98 -59.24
CA THR A 1035 -44.51 10.04 -58.14
C THR A 1035 -43.26 9.45 -57.45
N ASP A 1036 -43.40 9.13 -56.15
CA ASP A 1036 -42.81 8.04 -55.34
C ASP A 1036 -41.27 7.80 -55.36
N GLU A 1037 -40.57 7.59 -54.25
CA GLU A 1037 -40.93 6.81 -53.07
C GLU A 1037 -40.08 7.23 -51.83
N MET A 1038 -40.67 6.98 -50.66
CA MET A 1038 -40.21 6.96 -49.26
C MET A 1038 -38.71 6.68 -49.01
N ASP A 1039 -38.00 7.16 -47.98
CA ASP A 1039 -38.37 7.46 -46.58
C ASP A 1039 -37.39 8.49 -45.94
N SER A 1040 -37.92 9.24 -44.97
CA SER A 1040 -37.18 10.04 -43.97
C SER A 1040 -37.12 9.26 -42.64
N PRO A 1041 -36.37 9.64 -41.56
CA PRO A 1041 -36.37 10.98 -40.94
C PRO A 1041 -34.94 11.55 -40.69
N ARG A 1042 -34.72 12.87 -40.76
CA ARG A 1042 -34.92 13.88 -39.68
C ARG A 1042 -34.20 13.50 -38.38
N GLU A 1043 -33.48 14.35 -37.65
CA GLU A 1043 -33.44 15.81 -37.52
C GLU A 1043 -32.26 16.17 -36.59
N ILE A 1044 -31.75 17.41 -36.70
CA ILE A 1044 -31.41 18.35 -35.61
C ILE A 1044 -30.68 17.75 -34.38
N GLY A 1045 -29.48 18.18 -33.98
CA GLY A 1045 -28.92 19.53 -34.04
C GLY A 1045 -28.59 20.03 -32.63
N LYS A 1046 -27.44 20.71 -32.54
CA LYS A 1046 -26.93 21.61 -31.47
C LYS A 1046 -26.18 20.94 -30.30
N GLN A 1047 -24.86 21.15 -30.22
CA GLN A 1047 -24.15 22.33 -29.65
C GLN A 1047 -24.16 22.27 -28.10
N LEU A 1048 -23.09 22.47 -27.33
CA LEU A 1048 -21.84 23.23 -27.48
C LEU A 1048 -20.86 22.75 -26.38
N ALA A 1049 -19.66 23.33 -26.36
CA ALA A 1049 -18.63 23.30 -25.31
C ALA A 1049 -17.69 22.09 -25.38
N THR A 1050 -16.37 22.20 -25.44
CA THR A 1050 -15.49 23.35 -25.17
C THR A 1050 -14.05 23.00 -25.57
N ASN A 1051 -13.43 23.90 -26.35
CA ASN A 1051 -12.04 24.38 -26.25
C ASN A 1051 -10.93 23.33 -25.99
N GLY A 1052 -10.13 22.87 -26.97
CA GLY A 1052 -9.16 23.68 -27.71
C GLY A 1052 -7.72 23.43 -27.20
N LEU A 1053 -6.73 23.52 -28.11
CA LEU A 1053 -5.29 23.82 -27.90
C LEU A 1053 -4.24 22.69 -28.03
N PHE A 1054 -3.72 22.55 -29.28
CA PHE A 1054 -2.34 22.23 -29.71
C PHE A 1054 -1.75 20.83 -29.35
N LYS A 1055 -0.83 20.18 -30.06
CA LYS A 1055 0.03 20.38 -31.25
C LYS A 1055 0.64 19.00 -31.50
N TYR A 1056 0.67 18.45 -32.72
CA TYR A 1056 1.73 17.47 -33.06
C TYR A 1056 2.13 17.63 -34.52
N LYS A 1057 3.42 17.98 -34.72
CA LYS A 1057 4.09 18.08 -36.00
C LYS A 1057 4.33 16.66 -36.55
N ARG A 1058 3.89 16.41 -37.77
CA ARG A 1058 4.49 15.41 -38.67
C ARG A 1058 5.74 16.01 -39.32
N LYS A 1059 6.81 15.22 -39.42
CA LYS A 1059 7.88 15.41 -40.41
C LYS A 1059 7.99 14.10 -41.18
N GLU A 1060 7.97 14.24 -42.50
CA GLU A 1060 8.01 13.20 -43.52
C GLU A 1060 9.40 12.60 -43.72
N ASP A 1061 9.36 11.38 -44.28
CA ASP A 1061 10.44 10.50 -44.72
C ASP A 1061 11.35 11.08 -45.81
N LYS A 1062 12.56 10.50 -45.91
CA LYS A 1062 13.24 10.13 -47.16
C LYS A 1062 14.36 9.12 -46.91
N GLU A 1063 14.04 7.88 -47.29
CA GLU A 1063 14.76 6.66 -47.73
C GLU A 1063 16.31 6.57 -47.96
N PRO A 1064 16.85 5.33 -48.09
CA PRO A 1064 18.17 4.86 -47.60
C PRO A 1064 19.16 4.60 -48.79
N PRO A 1065 20.21 3.70 -48.82
CA PRO A 1065 20.38 2.36 -48.20
C PRO A 1065 21.82 1.93 -47.74
N LEU A 1066 21.89 0.67 -47.27
CA LEU A 1066 22.99 -0.32 -47.42
C LEU A 1066 24.13 -0.47 -46.37
N LEU A 1067 24.18 -1.72 -45.85
CA LEU A 1067 25.34 -2.60 -45.56
C LEU A 1067 25.66 -2.96 -44.09
N LEU A 1068 25.34 -4.23 -43.79
CA LEU A 1068 26.19 -5.28 -43.22
C LEU A 1068 26.96 -5.07 -41.90
N ASN A 1069 26.52 -5.87 -40.93
CA ASN A 1069 27.30 -6.83 -40.13
C ASN A 1069 27.91 -6.45 -38.77
N PRO A 1070 28.13 -7.47 -37.89
CA PRO A 1070 27.98 -7.41 -36.45
C PRO A 1070 29.32 -7.44 -35.68
N SER A 1071 29.31 -7.02 -34.42
CA SER A 1071 30.08 -7.59 -33.28
C SER A 1071 30.20 -6.60 -32.11
N LEU A 1072 29.52 -6.91 -31.00
CA LEU A 1072 29.98 -6.88 -29.59
C LEU A 1072 28.80 -7.12 -28.65
#